data_AF-A0A182NUF8-F1
#
_entry.id   AF-A0A182NUF8-F1
#
_cell.length_a   1.000
_cell.length_b   1.000
_cell.length_c   1.000
_cell.angle_alpha   90.00
_cell.angle_beta   90.00
_cell.angle_gamma   90.00
#
_symmetry.space_group_name_H-M   'P 1'
#
loop_
_entity.id
_entity.type
_entity.pdbx_description
1 polymer ?
#
loop_
_entity_poly.entity_id
_entity_poly.type
_entity_poly.pdbx_seq_one_letter_code
_entity_poly.pdbx_strand_id
1 'polypeptide(L)'
;MSNRSNRSHVEAQVPAPFKLWGGRYTKATDHVLSKVNNSLTVDKRLYSEDICGSIAYAKSLAEAGLLTQSEYKVIVYGLDAIRDEWSKGTIKLLPRDEDVHTVNERRLFEIIGPQIAGKLHTGRSRNEQVVVDMKLWMRNAIGDLQRLLLELVRALSDVADRHIDVLMPGYTHMQRAQPVRFSHWLLSYAFYFQEDFERFAAFGRRMNVLPLGSGALAGNPFNINRHKLAADLGFDGVSQNSMNVVSDRDFVAEFNFLCTLVAVHMSRLAEDLILYSTKEYNFLELSEEYTTGSSLMPQKRNPDSLELIRGITGPVFGQHCAILMTLKGLPSTYNKDLQCDKSGMFSVYDQMQMCLVLIGGIIQTMRVDEDRCLSALGYEMLATDMAYYLVRRGIPFREAHHISGEVVAHSEQVKIPLNKLSLEDLQEISPHFDESISRIWNYENSVEQYTVVGGTSRLSVQEQIRVLRAARVAEFVSSARCSNQCPGMDVTVEDYCEETNFPESPCPSPFEPAKLLNIGFLQINGRFTPHSGPSSACSTRSCSLATTPVPPGANESDAEDADEVKGDGSGWQVPPKPRKWSLPHLPTEASKFEISGRATPVFTWNPVPTASNVIYALDDKSQQIVFSQLEQEEATETSVSDVSTDSEPDDLEQDDDPGPSKAERVKTADDMYPNCDVNVWLRSCEQEIVEPIEGVVQGTVPEWLNGSLLRNGPGSLKVGDMMFNHLFDSSALLHRFNIDNGRITYQCRFLKSDAYKKNNAARRIVVTEFGTSAVPDPCQTIFQKIAAVFNKPGVNNSDNAMISIYPFGDEFFAFTESPIIHRIDPETLDTEAKLNVSDYVGIVNHTSHPHVMSDGTVYNLGCSVTKTGPAYTIICFPHGPGMFENARIVASVPARWKFHPGYMHTFGITENYFVIVEQPLSVSVPTMVVSQLRNRPMAAALKWFERQQTYIYLLDRDTGELRHTYHTEPFFYLHIINQYEREGHVVLDICCYKDPAMLNCMYVDTMRNMQNNPDYAKMFRGRPLRFVLPLRYGARAKPAFQKAASVDASGAAWADMWQHLGSFTVGDNVHPAKDSGLVLENLVRLEDSKATAYAMPNRTVFCQPELLCDLGCETPRIYYERHLGRPYRYFYAISSDVDASNPGTLIKVDVVAKCKLTWCEENVYPSEPIFVPAPDPQSEDDGVVLAAMVWGRAEENRAGLLVLDAKTFTELGRCEFVTPGPVPKCLHGWFQPSAK
;
A
#
# COMPACT_ATOMS: atom_id res chain seq x y z
N MET A 1 -31.29 -54.25 -72.32
CA MET A 1 -30.51 -53.00 -72.19
C MET A 1 -31.05 -52.28 -70.96
N SER A 2 -30.56 -52.44 -69.74
CA SER A 2 -29.31 -53.04 -69.24
C SER A 2 -28.03 -52.40 -69.80
N ASN A 3 -27.46 -51.45 -69.07
CA ASN A 3 -26.02 -51.27 -69.04
C ASN A 3 -25.56 -50.69 -67.69
N ARG A 4 -24.29 -50.89 -67.35
CA ARG A 4 -23.72 -50.57 -66.03
C ARG A 4 -23.38 -49.09 -65.90
N SER A 5 -23.67 -48.49 -64.75
CA SER A 5 -22.82 -47.43 -64.17
C SER A 5 -21.90 -48.07 -63.11
N ASN A 6 -20.63 -47.69 -63.09
CA ASN A 6 -19.66 -48.28 -62.17
C ASN A 6 -19.81 -47.73 -60.75
N ARG A 7 -19.49 -48.57 -59.76
CA ARG A 7 -19.10 -48.09 -58.42
C ARG A 7 -17.74 -47.38 -58.55
N SER A 8 -17.71 -46.08 -58.33
CA SER A 8 -16.53 -45.42 -57.75
C SER A 8 -16.69 -45.41 -56.23
N HIS A 9 -15.59 -45.53 -55.49
CA HIS A 9 -15.63 -45.35 -54.04
C HIS A 9 -15.84 -43.86 -53.74
N VAL A 10 -16.98 -43.53 -53.13
CA VAL A 10 -17.11 -42.26 -52.41
C VAL A 10 -16.36 -42.45 -51.09
N GLU A 11 -15.12 -41.97 -51.02
CA GLU A 11 -14.51 -41.70 -49.73
C GLU A 11 -15.37 -40.66 -49.02
N ALA A 12 -15.92 -41.03 -47.86
CA ALA A 12 -16.67 -40.09 -47.04
C ALA A 12 -15.68 -39.02 -46.56
N GLN A 13 -15.80 -37.80 -47.10
CA GLN A 13 -14.96 -36.68 -46.69
C GLN A 13 -15.09 -36.48 -45.19
N VAL A 14 -13.96 -36.69 -44.48
CA VAL A 14 -13.86 -36.36 -43.05
C VAL A 14 -14.22 -34.87 -42.91
N PRO A 15 -15.20 -34.50 -42.06
CA PRO A 15 -15.61 -33.11 -41.93
C PRO A 15 -14.43 -32.18 -41.62
N ALA A 16 -14.45 -30.98 -42.21
CA ALA A 16 -13.46 -29.95 -41.95
C ALA A 16 -13.32 -29.69 -40.43
N PRO A 17 -12.10 -29.35 -39.94
CA PRO A 17 -11.79 -29.40 -38.52
C PRO A 17 -12.74 -28.55 -37.68
N PHE A 18 -13.45 -29.20 -36.76
CA PHE A 18 -14.46 -28.59 -35.93
C PHE A 18 -13.84 -27.58 -34.97
N LYS A 19 -13.98 -26.29 -35.30
CA LYS A 19 -13.68 -25.14 -34.42
C LYS A 19 -14.93 -24.28 -34.30
N LEU A 20 -15.32 -23.99 -33.07
CA LEU A 20 -16.47 -23.13 -32.76
C LEU A 20 -16.32 -21.74 -33.37
N TRP A 21 -15.07 -21.25 -33.44
CA TRP A 21 -14.65 -20.07 -34.19
C TRP A 21 -13.77 -20.49 -35.37
N GLY A 22 -14.39 -20.88 -36.50
CA GLY A 22 -13.68 -21.49 -37.65
C GLY A 22 -13.89 -20.78 -38.99
N GLY A 23 -15.14 -20.51 -39.38
CA GLY A 23 -15.53 -20.17 -40.77
C GLY A 23 -14.94 -18.88 -41.38
N ARG A 24 -14.19 -18.08 -40.61
CA ARG A 24 -13.48 -16.88 -41.09
C ARG A 24 -12.00 -17.12 -41.41
N TYR A 25 -11.41 -18.23 -40.97
CA TYR A 25 -9.96 -18.45 -41.01
C TYR A 25 -9.55 -19.44 -42.11
N THR A 26 -8.77 -18.96 -43.08
CA THR A 26 -8.26 -19.75 -44.22
C THR A 26 -6.94 -20.47 -43.95
N LYS A 27 -6.40 -20.37 -42.72
CA LYS A 27 -5.16 -21.01 -42.26
C LYS A 27 -5.36 -21.59 -40.86
N ALA A 28 -4.59 -22.63 -40.54
CA ALA A 28 -4.54 -23.17 -39.18
C ALA A 28 -3.95 -22.15 -38.19
N THR A 29 -4.36 -22.23 -36.93
CA THR A 29 -3.75 -21.51 -35.81
C THR A 29 -2.31 -22.00 -35.59
N ASP A 30 -1.39 -21.10 -35.25
CA ASP A 30 -0.02 -21.51 -34.90
C ASP A 30 0.03 -22.40 -33.64
N HIS A 31 1.00 -23.30 -33.60
CA HIS A 31 1.20 -24.30 -32.56
C HIS A 31 1.63 -23.73 -31.20
N VAL A 32 2.31 -22.58 -31.12
CA VAL A 32 2.64 -21.91 -29.86
C VAL A 32 1.38 -21.22 -29.32
N LEU A 33 0.69 -20.46 -30.18
CA LEU A 33 -0.58 -19.81 -29.82
C LEU A 33 -1.60 -20.87 -29.36
N SER A 34 -1.69 -22.01 -30.03
CA SER A 34 -2.59 -23.11 -29.65
C SER A 34 -2.22 -23.78 -28.31
N LYS A 35 -1.00 -23.60 -27.78
CA LYS A 35 -0.62 -24.04 -26.43
C LYS A 35 -0.93 -22.98 -25.37
N VAL A 36 -0.61 -21.71 -25.64
CA VAL A 36 -0.85 -20.58 -24.71
C VAL A 36 -2.34 -20.32 -24.53
N ASN A 37 -3.14 -20.49 -25.59
CA ASN A 37 -4.58 -20.25 -25.59
C ASN A 37 -5.41 -21.37 -24.94
N ASN A 38 -4.84 -22.57 -24.77
CA ASN A 38 -5.52 -23.74 -24.22
C ASN A 38 -5.61 -23.67 -22.70
N SER A 39 -6.81 -23.75 -22.15
CA SER A 39 -7.04 -23.76 -20.69
C SER A 39 -7.56 -25.10 -20.16
N LEU A 40 -7.73 -26.13 -21.01
CA LEU A 40 -8.24 -27.47 -20.64
C LEU A 40 -7.42 -28.17 -19.54
N THR A 41 -6.15 -27.80 -19.34
CA THR A 41 -5.33 -28.28 -18.22
C THR A 41 -5.86 -27.81 -16.85
N VAL A 42 -6.53 -26.66 -16.82
CA VAL A 42 -7.03 -25.94 -15.63
C VAL A 42 -8.56 -25.99 -15.56
N ASP A 43 -9.26 -25.57 -16.62
CA ASP A 43 -10.71 -25.36 -16.64
C ASP A 43 -11.55 -26.65 -16.69
N LYS A 44 -10.94 -27.81 -16.98
CA LYS A 44 -11.59 -29.14 -16.83
C LYS A 44 -12.21 -29.39 -15.46
N ARG A 45 -11.84 -28.61 -14.43
CA ARG A 45 -12.50 -28.61 -13.11
C ARG A 45 -13.97 -28.16 -13.16
N LEU A 46 -14.36 -27.35 -14.13
CA LEU A 46 -15.70 -26.76 -14.30
C LEU A 46 -16.66 -27.66 -15.12
N TYR A 47 -16.31 -28.92 -15.39
CA TYR A 47 -17.10 -29.77 -16.29
C TYR A 47 -18.54 -29.99 -15.79
N SER A 48 -18.73 -30.06 -14.47
CA SER A 48 -20.03 -30.33 -13.85
C SER A 48 -20.92 -29.10 -13.92
N GLU A 49 -20.33 -27.94 -13.69
CA GLU A 49 -20.95 -26.63 -13.75
C GLU A 49 -21.36 -26.24 -15.17
N ASP A 50 -20.49 -26.45 -16.17
CA ASP A 50 -20.81 -26.23 -17.60
C ASP A 50 -21.97 -27.12 -18.06
N ILE A 51 -21.99 -28.39 -17.64
CA ILE A 51 -23.10 -29.30 -17.95
C ILE A 51 -24.40 -28.84 -17.26
N CYS A 52 -24.34 -28.44 -15.99
CA CYS A 52 -25.48 -27.92 -15.25
C CYS A 52 -26.06 -26.63 -15.90
N GLY A 53 -25.19 -25.66 -16.20
CA GLY A 53 -25.54 -24.43 -16.92
C GLY A 53 -26.09 -24.72 -18.32
N SER A 54 -25.55 -25.72 -19.02
CA SER A 54 -26.03 -26.14 -20.34
C SER A 54 -27.40 -26.83 -20.30
N ILE A 55 -27.70 -27.65 -19.28
CA ILE A 55 -29.03 -28.27 -19.09
C ILE A 55 -30.09 -27.18 -18.82
N ALA A 56 -29.80 -26.23 -17.93
CA ALA A 56 -30.69 -25.12 -17.62
C ALA A 56 -30.87 -24.14 -18.82
N TYR A 57 -29.82 -23.94 -19.61
CA TYR A 57 -29.90 -23.16 -20.84
C TYR A 57 -30.74 -23.86 -21.93
N ALA A 58 -30.56 -25.18 -22.12
CA ALA A 58 -31.39 -25.97 -23.03
C ALA A 58 -32.88 -25.88 -22.68
N LYS A 59 -33.22 -25.96 -21.39
CA LYS A 59 -34.60 -25.74 -20.90
C LYS A 59 -35.11 -24.34 -21.27
N SER A 60 -34.30 -23.31 -21.05
CA SER A 60 -34.62 -21.92 -21.41
C SER A 60 -34.84 -21.72 -22.91
N LEU A 61 -34.10 -22.43 -23.77
CA LEU A 61 -34.30 -22.42 -25.22
C LEU A 61 -35.61 -23.12 -25.64
N ALA A 62 -35.97 -24.22 -25.00
CA ALA A 62 -37.24 -24.91 -25.26
C ALA A 62 -38.44 -24.02 -24.87
N GLU A 63 -38.36 -23.36 -23.71
CA GLU A 63 -39.40 -22.43 -23.24
C GLU A 63 -39.49 -21.15 -24.08
N ALA A 64 -38.39 -20.74 -24.74
CA ALA A 64 -38.38 -19.68 -25.74
C ALA A 64 -38.83 -20.13 -27.15
N GLY A 65 -39.18 -21.40 -27.33
CA GLY A 65 -39.62 -21.97 -28.62
C GLY A 65 -38.51 -22.20 -29.65
N LEU A 66 -37.24 -22.23 -29.21
CA LEU A 66 -36.06 -22.43 -30.06
C LEU A 66 -35.61 -23.91 -30.16
N LEU A 67 -36.08 -24.75 -29.23
CA LEU A 67 -36.01 -26.21 -29.27
C LEU A 67 -37.42 -26.79 -29.20
N THR A 68 -37.65 -27.95 -29.80
CA THR A 68 -38.82 -28.76 -29.45
C THR A 68 -38.61 -29.45 -28.08
N GLN A 69 -39.68 -29.92 -27.44
CA GLN A 69 -39.57 -30.69 -26.20
C GLN A 69 -38.78 -32.00 -26.40
N SER A 70 -38.85 -32.60 -27.60
CA SER A 70 -38.05 -33.77 -27.96
C SER A 70 -36.57 -33.42 -28.15
N GLU A 71 -36.23 -32.30 -28.80
CA GLU A 71 -34.85 -31.83 -28.92
C GLU A 71 -34.23 -31.47 -27.56
N TYR A 72 -35.02 -30.87 -26.66
CA TYR A 72 -34.63 -30.64 -25.27
C TYR A 72 -34.30 -31.96 -24.53
N LYS A 73 -35.21 -32.95 -24.56
CA LYS A 73 -34.96 -34.28 -23.96
C LYS A 73 -33.68 -34.93 -24.50
N VAL A 74 -33.45 -34.87 -25.81
CA VAL A 74 -32.24 -35.38 -26.46
C VAL A 74 -30.98 -34.66 -25.95
N ILE A 75 -31.01 -33.34 -25.82
CA ILE A 75 -29.87 -32.55 -25.32
C ILE A 75 -29.56 -32.89 -23.86
N VAL A 76 -30.57 -33.03 -23.00
CA VAL A 76 -30.37 -33.41 -21.58
C VAL A 76 -29.75 -34.81 -21.47
N TYR A 77 -30.31 -35.81 -22.17
CA TYR A 77 -29.76 -37.17 -22.22
C TYR A 77 -28.28 -37.18 -22.67
N GLY A 78 -27.95 -36.41 -23.71
CA GLY A 78 -26.58 -36.28 -24.20
C GLY A 78 -25.64 -35.64 -23.18
N LEU A 79 -26.07 -34.57 -22.50
CA LEU A 79 -25.31 -33.88 -21.45
C LEU A 79 -25.11 -34.75 -20.20
N ASP A 80 -26.12 -35.55 -19.82
CA ASP A 80 -26.02 -36.48 -18.70
C ASP A 80 -25.05 -37.63 -18.97
N ALA A 81 -25.03 -38.18 -20.19
CA ALA A 81 -24.04 -39.17 -20.60
C ALA A 81 -22.60 -38.61 -20.54
N ILE A 82 -22.40 -37.32 -20.85
CA ILE A 82 -21.09 -36.64 -20.75
C ILE A 82 -20.67 -36.45 -19.29
N ARG A 83 -21.61 -36.08 -18.41
CA ARG A 83 -21.39 -35.99 -16.95
C ARG A 83 -20.95 -37.34 -16.37
N ASP A 84 -21.58 -38.41 -16.84
CA ASP A 84 -21.22 -39.78 -16.52
C ASP A 84 -19.80 -40.15 -17.00
N GLU A 85 -19.42 -39.78 -18.23
CA GLU A 85 -18.07 -40.02 -18.76
C GLU A 85 -16.97 -39.24 -18.02
N TRP A 86 -17.24 -38.00 -17.59
CA TRP A 86 -16.31 -37.24 -16.75
C TRP A 86 -16.16 -37.86 -15.36
N SER A 87 -17.27 -38.15 -14.67
CA SER A 87 -17.23 -38.68 -13.29
C SER A 87 -16.58 -40.07 -13.21
N LYS A 88 -16.66 -40.87 -14.28
CA LYS A 88 -16.00 -42.18 -14.42
C LYS A 88 -14.57 -42.09 -14.98
N GLY A 89 -14.11 -40.89 -15.35
CA GLY A 89 -12.79 -40.68 -15.95
C GLY A 89 -12.61 -41.32 -17.35
N THR A 90 -13.71 -41.68 -18.02
CA THR A 90 -13.70 -42.37 -19.32
C THR A 90 -13.76 -41.42 -20.51
N ILE A 91 -14.01 -40.12 -20.29
CA ILE A 91 -14.07 -39.13 -21.35
C ILE A 91 -12.74 -38.98 -22.08
N LYS A 92 -12.79 -38.94 -23.41
CA LYS A 92 -11.61 -38.84 -24.27
C LYS A 92 -11.33 -37.39 -24.61
N LEU A 93 -10.32 -36.81 -23.96
CA LEU A 93 -9.74 -35.51 -24.32
C LEU A 93 -8.91 -35.65 -25.61
N LEU A 94 -9.05 -34.73 -26.56
CA LEU A 94 -8.34 -34.75 -27.84
C LEU A 94 -7.38 -33.56 -27.96
N PRO A 95 -6.26 -33.66 -28.71
CA PRO A 95 -5.30 -32.56 -28.91
C PRO A 95 -5.85 -31.30 -29.60
N ARG A 96 -7.13 -31.29 -29.98
CA ARG A 96 -7.84 -30.18 -30.62
C ARG A 96 -8.82 -29.46 -29.68
N ASP A 97 -9.03 -29.99 -28.47
CA ASP A 97 -9.99 -29.44 -27.51
C ASP A 97 -9.31 -28.29 -26.75
N GLU A 98 -9.83 -27.06 -26.89
CA GLU A 98 -9.24 -25.82 -26.36
C GLU A 98 -9.43 -25.65 -24.85
N ASP A 99 -10.63 -26.02 -24.40
CA ASP A 99 -11.22 -25.78 -23.08
C ASP A 99 -12.25 -26.89 -22.78
N VAL A 100 -12.65 -27.03 -21.51
CA VAL A 100 -13.70 -27.95 -21.05
C VAL A 100 -15.00 -27.79 -21.86
N HIS A 101 -15.29 -26.55 -22.22
CA HIS A 101 -16.44 -26.16 -23.02
C HIS A 101 -16.44 -26.81 -24.41
N THR A 102 -15.30 -26.85 -25.10
CA THR A 102 -15.12 -27.52 -26.39
C THR A 102 -15.16 -29.04 -26.24
N VAL A 103 -14.65 -29.62 -25.14
CA VAL A 103 -14.78 -31.06 -24.86
C VAL A 103 -16.25 -31.46 -24.75
N ASN A 104 -17.01 -30.74 -23.92
CA ASN A 104 -18.43 -31.01 -23.67
C ASN A 104 -19.26 -30.84 -24.95
N GLU A 105 -19.07 -29.73 -25.67
CA GLU A 105 -19.78 -29.49 -26.92
C GLU A 105 -19.43 -30.55 -27.99
N ARG A 106 -18.14 -30.83 -28.22
CA ARG A 106 -17.73 -31.92 -29.13
C ARG A 106 -18.34 -33.26 -28.75
N ARG A 107 -18.31 -33.64 -27.47
CA ARG A 107 -18.83 -34.93 -27.02
C ARG A 107 -20.34 -35.02 -27.19
N LEU A 108 -21.06 -33.90 -27.04
CA LEU A 108 -22.49 -33.81 -27.36
C LEU A 108 -22.76 -34.03 -28.85
N PHE A 109 -21.99 -33.36 -29.73
CA PHE A 109 -22.02 -33.57 -31.18
C PHE A 109 -21.77 -35.04 -31.58
N GLU A 110 -20.91 -35.75 -30.85
CA GLU A 110 -20.62 -37.18 -31.06
C GLU A 110 -21.70 -38.14 -30.52
N ILE A 111 -22.55 -37.72 -29.58
CA ILE A 111 -23.60 -38.56 -28.96
C ILE A 111 -24.96 -38.35 -29.62
N ILE A 112 -25.38 -37.11 -29.84
CA ILE A 112 -26.75 -36.77 -30.33
C ILE A 112 -26.80 -36.23 -31.76
N GLY A 113 -25.64 -36.10 -32.41
CA GLY A 113 -25.52 -35.64 -33.80
C GLY A 113 -25.60 -34.11 -33.97
N PRO A 114 -25.05 -33.60 -35.09
CA PRO A 114 -24.81 -32.16 -35.27
C PRO A 114 -26.07 -31.30 -35.39
N GLN A 115 -27.17 -31.86 -35.89
CA GLN A 115 -28.42 -31.12 -36.15
C GLN A 115 -29.12 -30.65 -34.88
N ILE A 116 -28.97 -31.41 -33.78
CA ILE A 116 -29.57 -31.10 -32.48
C ILE A 116 -28.52 -30.45 -31.56
N ALA A 117 -27.31 -31.01 -31.45
CA ALA A 117 -26.24 -30.45 -30.62
C ALA A 117 -25.91 -28.99 -30.96
N GLY A 118 -25.89 -28.63 -32.25
CA GLY A 118 -25.61 -27.27 -32.71
C GLY A 118 -26.65 -26.21 -32.32
N LYS A 119 -27.83 -26.60 -31.83
CA LYS A 119 -28.84 -25.65 -31.32
C LYS A 119 -28.56 -25.19 -29.88
N LEU A 120 -27.76 -25.93 -29.11
CA LEU A 120 -27.49 -25.60 -27.70
C LEU A 120 -26.76 -24.25 -27.52
N HIS A 121 -25.97 -23.82 -28.51
CA HIS A 121 -25.25 -22.55 -28.46
C HIS A 121 -26.10 -21.34 -28.94
N THR A 122 -27.34 -21.54 -29.39
CA THR A 122 -28.19 -20.45 -29.90
C THR A 122 -28.36 -19.33 -28.86
N GLY A 123 -27.85 -18.12 -29.18
CA GLY A 123 -27.93 -16.95 -28.30
C GLY A 123 -26.93 -16.90 -27.14
N ARG A 124 -26.17 -17.98 -26.90
CA ARG A 124 -25.18 -18.07 -25.82
C ARG A 124 -23.80 -17.56 -26.28
N SER A 125 -22.94 -17.19 -25.33
CA SER A 125 -21.52 -16.97 -25.57
C SER A 125 -20.65 -17.65 -24.50
N ARG A 126 -19.41 -18.00 -24.85
CA ARG A 126 -18.40 -18.45 -23.87
C ARG A 126 -18.12 -17.40 -22.78
N ASN A 127 -18.25 -16.11 -23.11
CA ASN A 127 -17.94 -15.00 -22.21
C ASN A 127 -18.83 -14.98 -20.96
N GLU A 128 -20.13 -15.25 -21.10
CA GLU A 128 -21.07 -15.41 -19.98
C GLU A 128 -21.02 -16.82 -19.36
N GLN A 129 -20.71 -17.83 -20.18
CA GLN A 129 -20.73 -19.24 -19.78
C GLN A 129 -19.62 -19.52 -18.75
N VAL A 130 -18.37 -19.13 -19.04
CA VAL A 130 -17.27 -19.28 -18.08
C VAL A 130 -17.55 -18.55 -16.75
N VAL A 131 -18.33 -17.46 -16.76
CA VAL A 131 -18.71 -16.73 -15.54
C VAL A 131 -19.83 -17.43 -14.78
N VAL A 132 -20.83 -18.05 -15.44
CA VAL A 132 -21.80 -18.88 -14.71
C VAL A 132 -21.12 -20.10 -14.10
N ASP A 133 -20.21 -20.74 -14.83
CA ASP A 133 -19.55 -21.96 -14.37
C ASP A 133 -18.63 -21.66 -13.17
N MET A 134 -17.86 -20.58 -13.24
CA MET A 134 -17.02 -20.15 -12.12
C MET A 134 -17.82 -19.71 -10.90
N LYS A 135 -18.98 -19.05 -11.06
CA LYS A 135 -19.84 -18.66 -9.92
C LYS A 135 -20.56 -19.86 -9.30
N LEU A 136 -21.00 -20.83 -10.11
CA LEU A 136 -21.53 -22.12 -9.62
C LEU A 136 -20.46 -22.89 -8.83
N TRP A 137 -19.24 -23.01 -9.38
CA TRP A 137 -18.12 -23.68 -8.73
C TRP A 137 -17.73 -22.98 -7.43
N MET A 138 -17.61 -21.65 -7.45
CA MET A 138 -17.23 -20.87 -6.28
C MET A 138 -18.30 -20.94 -5.17
N ARG A 139 -19.58 -21.09 -5.51
CA ARG A 139 -20.64 -21.31 -4.51
C ARG A 139 -20.41 -22.59 -3.71
N ASN A 140 -19.97 -23.66 -4.38
CA ASN A 140 -19.58 -24.92 -3.74
C ASN A 140 -18.31 -24.74 -2.90
N ALA A 141 -17.29 -24.05 -3.44
CA ALA A 141 -16.02 -23.79 -2.77
C ALA A 141 -16.17 -22.95 -1.48
N ILE A 142 -17.00 -21.89 -1.50
CA ILE A 142 -17.34 -21.10 -0.31
C ILE A 142 -18.01 -21.99 0.74
N GLY A 143 -18.96 -22.84 0.33
CA GLY A 143 -19.64 -23.77 1.22
C GLY A 143 -18.70 -24.73 1.95
N ASP A 144 -17.69 -25.28 1.27
CA ASP A 144 -16.71 -26.17 1.91
C ASP A 144 -15.73 -25.42 2.83
N LEU A 145 -15.22 -24.25 2.41
CA LEU A 145 -14.37 -23.43 3.27
C LEU A 145 -15.12 -22.94 4.53
N GLN A 146 -16.40 -22.57 4.41
CA GLN A 146 -17.24 -22.24 5.56
C GLN A 146 -17.47 -23.44 6.48
N ARG A 147 -17.71 -24.63 5.93
CA ARG A 147 -17.83 -25.87 6.71
C ARG A 147 -16.55 -26.15 7.51
N LEU A 148 -15.38 -26.04 6.86
CA LEU A 148 -14.08 -26.24 7.48
C LEU A 148 -13.74 -25.19 8.55
N LEU A 149 -14.03 -23.90 8.30
CA LEU A 149 -13.90 -22.83 9.29
C LEU A 149 -14.77 -23.11 10.53
N LEU A 150 -16.03 -23.52 10.32
CA LEU A 150 -16.94 -23.85 11.43
C LEU A 150 -16.49 -25.10 12.21
N GLU A 151 -15.87 -26.09 11.54
CA GLU A 151 -15.24 -27.24 12.18
C GLU A 151 -13.99 -26.86 13.00
N LEU A 152 -13.18 -25.91 12.52
CA LEU A 152 -12.05 -25.34 13.27
C LEU A 152 -12.53 -24.53 14.49
N VAL A 153 -13.54 -23.66 14.34
CA VAL A 153 -14.16 -22.91 15.45
C VAL A 153 -14.72 -23.86 16.51
N ARG A 154 -15.35 -24.99 16.10
CA ARG A 154 -15.77 -26.05 17.01
C ARG A 154 -14.58 -26.65 17.76
N ALA A 155 -13.55 -27.11 17.04
CA ALA A 155 -12.36 -27.71 17.64
C ALA A 155 -11.68 -26.78 18.66
N LEU A 156 -11.44 -25.52 18.30
CA LEU A 156 -10.86 -24.50 19.19
C LEU A 156 -11.72 -24.30 20.45
N SER A 157 -13.04 -24.16 20.30
CA SER A 157 -13.96 -23.98 21.43
C SER A 157 -14.01 -25.20 22.35
N ASP A 158 -13.96 -26.41 21.80
CA ASP A 158 -14.16 -27.65 22.54
C ASP A 158 -12.83 -28.17 23.14
N VAL A 159 -11.67 -27.68 22.67
CA VAL A 159 -10.38 -27.74 23.39
C VAL A 159 -10.34 -26.69 24.51
N ALA A 160 -10.80 -25.47 24.26
CA ALA A 160 -10.88 -24.41 25.26
C ALA A 160 -11.81 -24.77 26.44
N ASP A 161 -12.92 -25.47 26.19
CA ASP A 161 -13.82 -25.97 27.24
C ASP A 161 -13.16 -27.05 28.11
N ARG A 162 -12.30 -27.90 27.53
CA ARG A 162 -11.55 -28.94 28.25
C ARG A 162 -10.47 -28.38 29.18
N HIS A 163 -9.75 -27.34 28.76
CA HIS A 163 -8.60 -26.77 29.49
C HIS A 163 -8.94 -25.45 30.21
N ILE A 164 -10.21 -25.22 30.56
CA ILE A 164 -10.68 -23.95 31.16
C ILE A 164 -10.02 -23.61 32.51
N ASP A 165 -9.57 -24.63 33.25
CA ASP A 165 -8.87 -24.46 34.52
C ASP A 165 -7.37 -24.18 34.36
N VAL A 166 -6.80 -24.28 33.14
CA VAL A 166 -5.37 -24.08 32.89
C VAL A 166 -5.02 -22.60 32.81
N LEU A 167 -4.11 -22.16 33.67
CA LEU A 167 -3.55 -20.81 33.67
C LEU A 167 -2.18 -20.80 32.97
N MET A 168 -1.94 -19.79 32.15
CA MET A 168 -0.68 -19.56 31.44
C MET A 168 -0.31 -18.07 31.44
N PRO A 169 0.93 -17.68 31.13
CA PRO A 169 1.27 -16.28 30.92
C PRO A 169 0.56 -15.71 29.69
N GLY A 170 -0.13 -14.59 29.84
CA GLY A 170 -0.56 -13.75 28.72
C GLY A 170 0.60 -12.89 28.24
N TYR A 171 0.75 -12.75 26.92
CA TYR A 171 1.92 -12.12 26.30
C TYR A 171 1.60 -10.79 25.61
N THR A 172 2.50 -9.82 25.75
CA THR A 172 2.59 -8.67 24.82
C THR A 172 4.06 -8.44 24.47
N HIS A 173 4.38 -8.24 23.18
CA HIS A 173 5.78 -8.18 22.69
C HIS A 173 6.63 -9.41 23.06
N MET A 174 6.00 -10.59 23.19
CA MET A 174 6.59 -11.80 23.76
C MET A 174 7.16 -11.67 25.20
N GLN A 175 6.83 -10.60 25.91
CA GLN A 175 7.03 -10.48 27.35
C GLN A 175 5.78 -10.97 28.10
N ARG A 176 6.00 -11.64 29.23
CA ARG A 176 4.92 -12.05 30.14
C ARG A 176 4.29 -10.79 30.74
N ALA A 177 2.98 -10.65 30.63
CA ALA A 177 2.24 -9.48 31.11
C ALA A 177 1.41 -9.79 32.36
N GLN A 178 0.36 -10.62 32.21
CA GLN A 178 -0.57 -10.98 33.28
C GLN A 178 -1.00 -12.44 33.13
N PRO A 179 -1.45 -13.13 34.20
CA PRO A 179 -2.03 -14.47 34.08
C PRO A 179 -3.28 -14.46 33.20
N VAL A 180 -3.44 -15.45 32.33
CA VAL A 180 -4.66 -15.69 31.54
C VAL A 180 -5.00 -17.17 31.54
N ARG A 181 -6.26 -17.51 31.25
CA ARG A 181 -6.67 -18.89 30.97
C ARG A 181 -6.18 -19.29 29.58
N PHE A 182 -5.60 -20.48 29.43
CA PHE A 182 -5.19 -21.04 28.12
C PHE A 182 -6.36 -21.00 27.11
N SER A 183 -7.54 -21.32 27.60
CA SER A 183 -8.80 -21.25 26.85
C SER A 183 -9.12 -19.85 26.31
N HIS A 184 -8.79 -18.78 27.03
CA HIS A 184 -9.03 -17.42 26.56
C HIS A 184 -8.10 -17.03 25.40
N TRP A 185 -6.84 -17.47 25.44
CA TRP A 185 -5.92 -17.38 24.29
C TRP A 185 -6.49 -18.15 23.09
N LEU A 186 -6.89 -19.41 23.28
CA LEU A 186 -7.37 -20.26 22.19
C LEU A 186 -8.69 -19.77 21.57
N LEU A 187 -9.61 -19.22 22.37
CA LEU A 187 -10.87 -18.63 21.90
C LEU A 187 -10.65 -17.33 21.13
N SER A 188 -9.55 -16.59 21.36
CA SER A 188 -9.24 -15.40 20.54
C SER A 188 -9.12 -15.76 19.06
N TYR A 189 -8.52 -16.93 18.74
CA TYR A 189 -8.47 -17.49 17.39
C TYR A 189 -9.83 -18.02 16.90
N ALA A 190 -10.65 -18.59 17.79
CA ALA A 190 -12.00 -19.00 17.43
C ALA A 190 -12.88 -17.82 16.99
N PHE A 191 -12.70 -16.63 17.57
CA PHE A 191 -13.41 -15.42 17.12
C PHE A 191 -12.93 -14.92 15.74
N TYR A 192 -11.62 -14.90 15.45
CA TYR A 192 -11.12 -14.55 14.11
C TYR A 192 -11.75 -15.44 13.01
N PHE A 193 -11.77 -16.77 13.20
CA PHE A 193 -12.34 -17.69 12.22
C PHE A 193 -13.88 -17.67 12.16
N GLN A 194 -14.57 -17.30 13.25
CA GLN A 194 -16.01 -17.03 13.24
C GLN A 194 -16.34 -15.79 12.39
N GLU A 195 -15.58 -14.70 12.53
CA GLU A 195 -15.73 -13.53 11.67
C GLU A 195 -15.43 -13.86 10.20
N ASP A 196 -14.43 -14.70 9.91
CA ASP A 196 -14.13 -15.14 8.53
C ASP A 196 -15.25 -15.98 7.93
N PHE A 197 -15.85 -16.87 8.70
CA PHE A 197 -17.05 -17.61 8.31
C PHE A 197 -18.21 -16.67 7.94
N GLU A 198 -18.41 -15.59 8.70
CA GLU A 198 -19.42 -14.56 8.43
C GLU A 198 -19.06 -13.69 7.20
N ARG A 199 -17.77 -13.38 6.98
CA ARG A 199 -17.29 -12.71 5.76
C ARG A 199 -17.60 -13.54 4.51
N PHE A 200 -17.35 -14.85 4.55
CA PHE A 200 -17.74 -15.76 3.47
C PHE A 200 -19.27 -15.86 3.29
N ALA A 201 -20.05 -15.86 4.38
CA ALA A 201 -21.53 -15.84 4.30
C ALA A 201 -22.04 -14.56 3.61
N ALA A 202 -21.45 -13.40 3.93
CA ALA A 202 -21.80 -12.13 3.31
C ALA A 202 -21.35 -12.05 1.84
N PHE A 203 -20.20 -12.62 1.50
CA PHE A 203 -19.68 -12.70 0.14
C PHE A 203 -20.52 -13.63 -0.76
N GLY A 204 -20.86 -14.83 -0.28
CA GLY A 204 -21.70 -15.78 -1.02
C GLY A 204 -23.02 -15.15 -1.48
N ARG A 205 -23.67 -14.35 -0.62
CA ARG A 205 -24.89 -13.59 -0.95
C ARG A 205 -24.69 -12.50 -2.00
N ARG A 206 -23.51 -11.88 -2.11
CA ARG A 206 -23.18 -10.92 -3.19
C ARG A 206 -22.88 -11.63 -4.51
N MET A 207 -22.17 -12.76 -4.43
CA MET A 207 -21.69 -13.50 -5.59
C MET A 207 -22.81 -14.28 -6.30
N ASN A 208 -23.85 -14.73 -5.57
CA ASN A 208 -24.96 -15.56 -6.08
C ASN A 208 -26.00 -14.81 -6.95
N VAL A 209 -25.53 -14.04 -7.92
CA VAL A 209 -26.35 -13.35 -8.95
C VAL A 209 -26.08 -13.96 -10.33
N LEU A 210 -27.13 -14.40 -11.05
CA LEU A 210 -27.02 -15.10 -12.33
C LEU A 210 -26.38 -14.21 -13.42
N PRO A 211 -25.25 -14.62 -14.01
CA PRO A 211 -24.66 -13.95 -15.17
C PRO A 211 -25.29 -14.38 -16.51
N LEU A 212 -25.71 -15.65 -16.64
CA LEU A 212 -26.20 -16.26 -17.88
C LEU A 212 -27.42 -15.52 -18.47
N GLY A 213 -27.50 -15.47 -19.81
CA GLY A 213 -28.41 -14.62 -20.58
C GLY A 213 -27.86 -13.22 -20.89
N SER A 214 -26.57 -12.99 -20.70
CA SER A 214 -25.84 -11.76 -21.03
C SER A 214 -25.20 -11.79 -22.43
N GLY A 215 -25.20 -12.94 -23.10
CA GLY A 215 -24.59 -13.10 -24.43
C GLY A 215 -23.08 -12.83 -24.40
N ALA A 216 -22.54 -12.30 -25.50
CA ALA A 216 -21.12 -11.97 -25.61
C ALA A 216 -20.72 -10.66 -24.91
N LEU A 217 -21.67 -9.72 -24.77
CA LEU A 217 -21.58 -8.43 -24.05
C LEU A 217 -22.91 -7.66 -24.06
N ALA A 218 -23.79 -7.89 -25.05
CA ALA A 218 -24.96 -7.04 -25.33
C ALA A 218 -26.31 -7.61 -24.86
N GLY A 219 -26.30 -8.69 -24.07
CA GLY A 219 -27.50 -9.46 -23.72
C GLY A 219 -27.77 -10.62 -24.68
N ASN A 220 -28.70 -11.49 -24.31
CA ASN A 220 -29.26 -12.50 -25.21
C ASN A 220 -30.31 -11.86 -26.13
N PRO A 221 -30.27 -12.08 -27.47
CA PRO A 221 -31.20 -11.47 -28.41
C PRO A 221 -32.55 -12.21 -28.52
N PHE A 222 -32.72 -13.34 -27.83
CA PHE A 222 -33.96 -14.10 -27.78
C PHE A 222 -34.68 -13.91 -26.44
N ASN A 223 -35.99 -14.13 -26.42
CA ASN A 223 -36.86 -13.84 -25.27
C ASN A 223 -36.77 -14.89 -24.15
N ILE A 224 -35.55 -15.19 -23.68
CA ILE A 224 -35.30 -16.14 -22.58
C ILE A 224 -35.63 -15.52 -21.21
N ASN A 225 -36.29 -16.28 -20.34
CA ASN A 225 -36.64 -15.80 -19.00
C ASN A 225 -35.45 -15.95 -18.03
N ARG A 226 -34.59 -14.93 -17.95
CA ARG A 226 -33.42 -14.92 -17.07
C ARG A 226 -33.77 -15.12 -15.58
N HIS A 227 -34.92 -14.64 -15.11
CA HIS A 227 -35.33 -14.84 -13.70
C HIS A 227 -35.66 -16.30 -13.41
N LYS A 228 -36.27 -17.01 -14.36
CA LYS A 228 -36.53 -18.45 -14.22
C LYS A 228 -35.24 -19.26 -14.34
N LEU A 229 -34.34 -18.88 -15.24
CA LEU A 229 -32.99 -19.45 -15.34
C LEU A 229 -32.15 -19.23 -14.07
N ALA A 230 -32.35 -18.13 -13.35
CA ALA A 230 -31.74 -17.89 -12.04
C ALA A 230 -32.26 -18.89 -10.99
N ALA A 231 -33.58 -19.05 -10.90
CA ALA A 231 -34.22 -20.01 -10.00
C ALA A 231 -33.81 -21.47 -10.30
N ASP A 232 -33.77 -21.85 -11.58
CA ASP A 232 -33.36 -23.20 -12.03
C ASP A 232 -31.90 -23.55 -11.68
N LEU A 233 -31.05 -22.53 -11.48
CA LEU A 233 -29.63 -22.67 -11.10
C LEU A 233 -29.33 -22.22 -9.65
N GLY A 234 -30.36 -21.88 -8.85
CA GLY A 234 -30.24 -21.50 -7.44
C GLY A 234 -29.58 -20.12 -7.19
N PHE A 235 -29.63 -19.21 -8.15
CA PHE A 235 -29.18 -17.82 -7.98
C PHE A 235 -30.28 -16.93 -7.40
N ASP A 236 -29.93 -16.01 -6.48
CA ASP A 236 -30.89 -15.15 -5.77
C ASP A 236 -31.48 -14.02 -6.64
N GLY A 237 -30.89 -13.78 -7.82
CA GLY A 237 -31.33 -12.77 -8.76
C GLY A 237 -30.59 -12.83 -10.10
N VAL A 238 -30.83 -11.84 -10.97
CA VAL A 238 -30.17 -11.70 -12.28
C VAL A 238 -29.28 -10.47 -12.31
N SER A 239 -28.17 -10.56 -13.01
CA SER A 239 -27.29 -9.41 -13.26
C SER A 239 -28.01 -8.35 -14.11
N GLN A 240 -27.78 -7.07 -13.80
CA GLN A 240 -28.52 -5.95 -14.40
C GLN A 240 -27.89 -5.42 -15.70
N ASN A 241 -26.59 -5.67 -15.93
CA ASN A 241 -25.84 -5.19 -17.09
C ASN A 241 -24.99 -6.32 -17.68
N SER A 242 -25.18 -6.62 -18.96
CA SER A 242 -24.51 -7.70 -19.69
C SER A 242 -23.05 -7.44 -20.04
N MET A 243 -22.64 -6.17 -20.12
CA MET A 243 -21.24 -5.80 -20.32
C MET A 243 -20.45 -6.05 -19.02
N ASN A 244 -20.96 -5.55 -17.90
CA ASN A 244 -20.40 -5.82 -16.56
C ASN A 244 -20.23 -7.32 -16.31
N VAL A 245 -21.21 -8.15 -16.65
CA VAL A 245 -21.15 -9.61 -16.44
C VAL A 245 -19.94 -10.27 -17.08
N VAL A 246 -19.63 -9.92 -18.32
CA VAL A 246 -18.59 -10.64 -19.07
C VAL A 246 -17.19 -10.13 -18.73
N SER A 247 -17.07 -8.91 -18.19
CA SER A 247 -15.82 -8.34 -17.67
C SER A 247 -15.58 -8.60 -16.17
N ASP A 248 -16.64 -8.77 -15.37
CA ASP A 248 -16.60 -8.96 -13.90
C ASP A 248 -15.70 -10.12 -13.50
N ARG A 249 -14.71 -9.84 -12.65
CA ARG A 249 -13.96 -10.81 -11.84
C ARG A 249 -13.75 -10.30 -10.40
N ASP A 250 -14.55 -9.35 -9.95
CA ASP A 250 -14.47 -8.80 -8.59
C ASP A 250 -14.74 -9.91 -7.57
N PHE A 251 -15.61 -10.86 -7.92
CA PHE A 251 -15.84 -12.07 -7.13
C PHE A 251 -14.58 -12.96 -6.98
N VAL A 252 -13.66 -12.98 -7.96
CA VAL A 252 -12.39 -13.71 -7.85
C VAL A 252 -11.39 -12.93 -6.99
N ALA A 253 -11.34 -11.61 -7.13
CA ALA A 253 -10.50 -10.75 -6.30
C ALA A 253 -10.93 -10.79 -4.82
N GLU A 254 -12.24 -10.72 -4.55
CA GLU A 254 -12.83 -10.79 -3.20
C GLU A 254 -12.66 -12.19 -2.58
N PHE A 255 -12.84 -13.27 -3.35
CA PHE A 255 -12.54 -14.64 -2.88
C PHE A 255 -11.06 -14.80 -2.48
N ASN A 256 -10.12 -14.37 -3.32
CA ASN A 256 -8.69 -14.44 -3.01
C ASN A 256 -8.32 -13.56 -1.81
N PHE A 257 -8.99 -12.42 -1.61
CA PHE A 257 -8.82 -11.57 -0.43
C PHE A 257 -9.28 -12.26 0.86
N LEU A 258 -10.47 -12.87 0.88
CA LEU A 258 -10.99 -13.58 2.05
C LEU A 258 -10.13 -14.79 2.42
N CYS A 259 -9.69 -15.56 1.43
CA CYS A 259 -8.72 -16.64 1.62
C CYS A 259 -7.39 -16.13 2.20
N THR A 260 -6.89 -14.97 1.72
CA THR A 260 -5.68 -14.33 2.29
C THR A 260 -5.87 -13.99 3.76
N LEU A 261 -7.03 -13.42 4.14
CA LEU A 261 -7.29 -13.04 5.53
C LEU A 261 -7.34 -14.25 6.47
N VAL A 262 -7.99 -15.34 6.05
CA VAL A 262 -7.95 -16.62 6.81
C VAL A 262 -6.52 -17.15 6.93
N ALA A 263 -5.70 -17.07 5.89
CA ALA A 263 -4.29 -17.48 5.96
C ALA A 263 -3.47 -16.60 6.94
N VAL A 264 -3.75 -15.30 7.02
CA VAL A 264 -3.18 -14.39 8.04
C VAL A 264 -3.62 -14.78 9.46
N HIS A 265 -4.86 -15.24 9.66
CA HIS A 265 -5.32 -15.72 10.97
C HIS A 265 -4.73 -17.10 11.33
N MET A 266 -4.64 -18.03 10.37
CA MET A 266 -3.99 -19.33 10.57
C MET A 266 -2.48 -19.20 10.83
N SER A 267 -1.78 -18.31 10.13
CA SER A 267 -0.33 -18.11 10.33
C SER A 267 0.01 -17.52 11.69
N ARG A 268 -0.88 -16.67 12.27
CA ARG A 268 -0.73 -16.19 13.65
C ARG A 268 -0.95 -17.30 14.69
N LEU A 269 -1.98 -18.13 14.53
CA LEU A 269 -2.18 -19.32 15.37
C LEU A 269 -0.99 -20.30 15.23
N ALA A 270 -0.47 -20.47 14.02
CA ALA A 270 0.72 -21.28 13.77
C ALA A 270 1.97 -20.73 14.47
N GLU A 271 2.19 -19.40 14.48
CA GLU A 271 3.29 -18.76 15.21
C GLU A 271 3.25 -19.08 16.72
N ASP A 272 2.11 -18.87 17.36
CA ASP A 272 1.93 -19.17 18.80
C ASP A 272 2.11 -20.66 19.08
N LEU A 273 1.52 -21.56 18.27
CA LEU A 273 1.67 -23.01 18.43
C LEU A 273 3.12 -23.48 18.24
N ILE A 274 3.85 -22.92 17.27
CA ILE A 274 5.28 -23.17 17.05
C ILE A 274 6.05 -22.76 18.31
N LEU A 275 5.91 -21.51 18.76
CA LEU A 275 6.60 -20.97 19.92
C LEU A 275 6.29 -21.77 21.20
N TYR A 276 5.03 -22.12 21.44
CA TYR A 276 4.60 -22.87 22.62
C TYR A 276 5.01 -24.35 22.61
N SER A 277 5.37 -24.91 21.44
CA SER A 277 5.94 -26.26 21.28
C SER A 277 7.46 -26.34 21.39
N THR A 278 8.16 -25.20 21.45
CA THR A 278 9.62 -25.14 21.71
C THR A 278 9.99 -25.70 23.09
N LYS A 279 11.26 -26.02 23.35
CA LYS A 279 11.69 -26.55 24.65
C LYS A 279 11.86 -25.46 25.72
N GLU A 280 11.99 -24.22 25.28
CA GLU A 280 12.06 -23.01 26.08
C GLU A 280 10.69 -22.72 26.73
N TYR A 281 9.61 -22.83 25.96
CA TYR A 281 8.23 -22.66 26.44
C TYR A 281 7.65 -23.98 26.96
N ASN A 282 7.53 -24.98 26.07
CA ASN A 282 6.98 -26.33 26.32
C ASN A 282 5.57 -26.30 26.96
N PHE A 283 4.71 -25.36 26.54
CA PHE A 283 3.32 -25.26 27.00
C PHE A 283 2.40 -26.30 26.35
N LEU A 284 2.78 -26.80 25.18
CA LEU A 284 2.03 -27.82 24.46
C LEU A 284 2.93 -28.78 23.70
N GLU A 285 2.44 -30.00 23.53
CA GLU A 285 3.07 -31.07 22.77
C GLU A 285 2.22 -31.36 21.52
N LEU A 286 2.82 -31.22 20.33
CA LEU A 286 2.16 -31.52 19.06
C LEU A 286 2.20 -33.03 18.77
N SER A 287 1.13 -33.54 18.13
CA SER A 287 1.01 -34.96 17.74
C SER A 287 2.07 -35.38 16.72
N GLU A 288 2.51 -36.63 16.82
CA GLU A 288 3.42 -37.28 15.85
C GLU A 288 2.79 -37.43 14.46
N GLU A 289 1.46 -37.39 14.37
CA GLU A 289 0.71 -37.40 13.11
C GLU A 289 0.86 -36.10 12.29
N TYR A 290 1.30 -35.01 12.93
CA TYR A 290 1.40 -33.67 12.34
C TYR A 290 2.78 -33.02 12.48
N THR A 291 3.81 -33.78 12.85
CA THR A 291 5.19 -33.29 13.05
C THR A 291 6.21 -34.23 12.41
N THR A 292 7.41 -33.73 12.08
CA THR A 292 8.53 -34.61 11.69
C THR A 292 9.52 -34.75 12.83
N GLY A 293 10.29 -35.85 12.84
CA GLY A 293 11.26 -36.16 13.89
C GLY A 293 12.69 -36.26 13.36
N SER A 294 13.67 -36.10 14.25
CA SER A 294 15.06 -36.44 13.93
C SER A 294 15.33 -37.92 14.24
N SER A 295 15.92 -38.64 13.28
CA SER A 295 16.36 -40.04 13.47
C SER A 295 17.49 -40.21 14.50
N LEU A 296 18.13 -39.11 14.92
CA LEU A 296 19.18 -39.08 15.95
C LEU A 296 18.73 -38.47 17.29
N MET A 297 17.62 -37.71 17.30
CA MET A 297 17.12 -36.98 18.47
C MET A 297 15.62 -37.23 18.64
N PRO A 298 15.21 -38.34 19.31
CA PRO A 298 13.80 -38.73 19.41
C PRO A 298 12.93 -37.74 20.17
N GLN A 299 13.52 -36.85 20.96
CA GLN A 299 12.84 -35.77 21.68
C GLN A 299 12.59 -34.51 20.82
N LYS A 300 13.16 -34.43 19.61
CA LYS A 300 12.99 -33.30 18.69
C LYS A 300 11.87 -33.61 17.68
N ARG A 301 10.70 -33.04 17.92
CA ARG A 301 9.64 -32.88 16.92
C ARG A 301 9.74 -31.49 16.29
N ASN A 302 9.64 -31.43 14.97
CA ASN A 302 9.63 -30.20 14.19
C ASN A 302 8.18 -29.86 13.79
N PRO A 303 7.73 -28.60 13.90
CA PRO A 303 6.35 -28.19 13.63
C PRO A 303 6.07 -27.92 12.13
N ASP A 304 6.63 -28.73 11.22
CA ASP A 304 6.64 -28.53 9.76
C ASP A 304 5.25 -28.20 9.17
N SER A 305 4.20 -28.83 9.71
CA SER A 305 2.80 -28.57 9.32
C SER A 305 2.38 -27.11 9.55
N LEU A 306 2.75 -26.55 10.70
CA LEU A 306 2.49 -25.17 11.08
C LEU A 306 3.40 -24.20 10.32
N GLU A 307 4.65 -24.58 10.06
CA GLU A 307 5.56 -23.79 9.22
C GLU A 307 5.05 -23.69 7.77
N LEU A 308 4.51 -24.78 7.21
CA LEU A 308 3.87 -24.79 5.91
C LEU A 308 2.59 -23.95 5.88
N ILE A 309 1.71 -24.07 6.90
CA ILE A 309 0.52 -23.21 7.04
C ILE A 309 0.92 -21.72 7.08
N ARG A 310 1.96 -21.37 7.85
CA ARG A 310 2.49 -20.01 7.94
C ARG A 310 3.03 -19.53 6.58
N GLY A 311 3.81 -20.36 5.89
CA GLY A 311 4.40 -20.05 4.58
C GLY A 311 3.39 -19.89 3.43
N ILE A 312 2.30 -20.69 3.41
CA ILE A 312 1.25 -20.68 2.39
C ILE A 312 0.52 -19.32 2.28
N THR A 313 0.53 -18.52 3.35
CA THR A 313 0.04 -17.13 3.35
C THR A 313 0.66 -16.29 2.22
N GLY A 314 1.94 -16.49 1.90
CA GLY A 314 2.65 -15.77 0.85
C GLY A 314 2.10 -16.06 -0.55
N PRO A 315 2.10 -17.32 -1.02
CA PRO A 315 1.46 -17.73 -2.27
C PRO A 315 -0.01 -17.31 -2.40
N VAL A 316 -0.82 -17.44 -1.35
CA VAL A 316 -2.24 -17.04 -1.38
C VAL A 316 -2.40 -15.54 -1.59
N PHE A 317 -1.65 -14.71 -0.84
CA PHE A 317 -1.61 -13.25 -1.07
C PHE A 317 -1.09 -12.89 -2.47
N GLY A 318 -0.08 -13.62 -2.96
CA GLY A 318 0.46 -13.46 -4.32
C GLY A 318 -0.60 -13.64 -5.41
N GLN A 319 -1.52 -14.61 -5.26
CA GLN A 319 -2.64 -14.81 -6.19
C GLN A 319 -3.73 -13.72 -6.08
N HIS A 320 -3.89 -13.09 -4.91
CA HIS A 320 -4.75 -11.90 -4.76
C HIS A 320 -4.16 -10.68 -5.48
N CYS A 321 -2.86 -10.40 -5.27
CA CYS A 321 -2.15 -9.34 -5.99
C CYS A 321 -2.11 -9.56 -7.51
N ALA A 322 -1.93 -10.82 -7.95
CA ALA A 322 -1.90 -11.17 -9.37
C ALA A 322 -3.23 -10.84 -10.07
N ILE A 323 -4.38 -11.28 -9.52
CA ILE A 323 -5.67 -11.00 -10.16
C ILE A 323 -6.00 -9.50 -10.16
N LEU A 324 -5.68 -8.75 -9.10
CA LEU A 324 -5.83 -7.30 -9.09
C LEU A 324 -4.99 -6.63 -10.19
N MET A 325 -3.75 -7.08 -10.41
CA MET A 325 -2.89 -6.56 -11.47
C MET A 325 -3.37 -6.96 -12.87
N THR A 326 -3.95 -8.15 -13.04
CA THR A 326 -4.59 -8.57 -14.31
C THR A 326 -5.82 -7.73 -14.64
N LEU A 327 -6.61 -7.31 -13.65
CA LEU A 327 -7.80 -6.48 -13.86
C LEU A 327 -7.49 -4.99 -14.03
N LYS A 328 -6.36 -4.51 -13.51
CA LYS A 328 -5.93 -3.11 -13.58
C LYS A 328 -5.85 -2.63 -15.03
N GLY A 329 -6.72 -1.69 -15.40
CA GLY A 329 -6.67 -0.99 -16.68
C GLY A 329 -7.11 -1.82 -17.90
N LEU A 330 -7.80 -2.95 -17.72
CA LEU A 330 -8.47 -3.61 -18.84
C LEU A 330 -9.56 -2.69 -19.41
N PRO A 331 -9.62 -2.49 -20.75
CA PRO A 331 -10.73 -1.80 -21.36
C PRO A 331 -12.01 -2.65 -21.27
N SER A 332 -13.19 -2.03 -21.42
CA SER A 332 -14.40 -2.82 -21.64
C SER A 332 -14.30 -3.58 -22.98
N THR A 333 -14.67 -4.85 -23.08
CA THR A 333 -15.52 -5.62 -22.15
C THR A 333 -14.90 -6.96 -21.74
N TYR A 334 -15.11 -8.03 -22.49
CA TYR A 334 -14.40 -9.29 -22.27
C TYR A 334 -13.06 -9.27 -23.00
N ASN A 335 -11.99 -9.47 -22.24
CA ASN A 335 -10.62 -9.54 -22.72
C ASN A 335 -10.02 -10.92 -22.38
N LYS A 336 -9.11 -11.44 -23.22
CA LYS A 336 -8.58 -12.81 -23.06
C LYS A 336 -7.66 -12.96 -21.83
N ASP A 337 -7.19 -11.84 -21.30
CA ASP A 337 -6.54 -11.66 -19.99
C ASP A 337 -7.38 -12.27 -18.85
N LEU A 338 -8.72 -12.24 -18.98
CA LEU A 338 -9.69 -12.87 -18.08
C LEU A 338 -9.76 -14.42 -18.22
N GLN A 339 -8.71 -15.05 -18.77
CA GLN A 339 -8.44 -16.49 -18.72
C GLN A 339 -7.49 -16.86 -17.57
N CYS A 340 -6.73 -15.88 -17.03
CA CYS A 340 -5.77 -16.06 -15.94
C CYS A 340 -6.41 -16.13 -14.53
N ASP A 341 -7.70 -15.84 -14.43
CA ASP A 341 -8.54 -15.90 -13.23
C ASP A 341 -8.58 -17.29 -12.56
N LYS A 342 -8.77 -18.35 -13.35
CA LYS A 342 -9.08 -19.71 -12.89
C LYS A 342 -7.91 -20.39 -12.18
N SER A 343 -6.69 -20.23 -12.68
CA SER A 343 -5.49 -20.86 -12.11
C SER A 343 -5.20 -20.34 -10.70
N GLY A 344 -5.29 -19.02 -10.49
CA GLY A 344 -5.14 -18.41 -9.16
C GLY A 344 -6.27 -18.83 -8.22
N MET A 345 -7.52 -18.72 -8.66
CA MET A 345 -8.72 -19.09 -7.88
C MET A 345 -8.68 -20.55 -7.38
N PHE A 346 -8.37 -21.50 -8.26
CA PHE A 346 -8.27 -22.92 -7.89
C PHE A 346 -7.08 -23.20 -6.98
N SER A 347 -5.91 -22.60 -7.26
CA SER A 347 -4.70 -22.79 -6.45
C SER A 347 -4.87 -22.27 -5.02
N VAL A 348 -5.55 -21.12 -4.86
CA VAL A 348 -5.93 -20.57 -3.55
C VAL A 348 -6.87 -21.52 -2.81
N TYR A 349 -7.94 -21.98 -3.45
CA TYR A 349 -8.90 -22.89 -2.81
C TYR A 349 -8.24 -24.18 -2.31
N ASP A 350 -7.46 -24.85 -3.16
CA ASP A 350 -6.79 -26.12 -2.81
C ASP A 350 -5.89 -25.93 -1.57
N GLN A 351 -5.10 -24.86 -1.53
CA GLN A 351 -4.22 -24.53 -0.41
C GLN A 351 -5.01 -24.26 0.88
N MET A 352 -6.09 -23.48 0.80
CA MET A 352 -6.92 -23.15 1.96
C MET A 352 -7.65 -24.37 2.52
N GLN A 353 -8.18 -25.25 1.63
CA GLN A 353 -8.85 -26.49 2.03
C GLN A 353 -7.88 -27.40 2.81
N MET A 354 -6.67 -27.59 2.30
CA MET A 354 -5.63 -28.39 2.98
C MET A 354 -5.21 -27.78 4.33
N CYS A 355 -4.96 -26.47 4.39
CA CYS A 355 -4.52 -25.82 5.62
C CYS A 355 -5.58 -25.85 6.73
N LEU A 356 -6.86 -25.65 6.40
CA LEU A 356 -7.95 -25.68 7.39
C LEU A 356 -8.16 -27.09 7.97
N VAL A 357 -8.06 -28.14 7.14
CA VAL A 357 -8.10 -29.54 7.62
C VAL A 357 -6.89 -29.84 8.52
N LEU A 358 -5.69 -29.42 8.11
CA LEU A 358 -4.45 -29.68 8.83
C LEU A 358 -4.42 -29.01 10.21
N ILE A 359 -4.76 -27.71 10.28
CA ILE A 359 -4.78 -26.97 11.55
C ILE A 359 -5.91 -27.46 12.47
N GLY A 360 -7.05 -27.88 11.92
CA GLY A 360 -8.13 -28.51 12.69
C GLY A 360 -7.68 -29.80 13.38
N GLY A 361 -6.95 -30.68 12.67
CA GLY A 361 -6.37 -31.90 13.23
C GLY A 361 -5.34 -31.62 14.33
N ILE A 362 -4.45 -30.65 14.12
CA ILE A 362 -3.45 -30.22 15.12
C ILE A 362 -4.13 -29.74 16.41
N ILE A 363 -5.13 -28.86 16.29
CA ILE A 363 -5.87 -28.33 17.44
C ILE A 363 -6.61 -29.42 18.21
N GLN A 364 -7.16 -30.44 17.53
CA GLN A 364 -7.86 -31.55 18.20
C GLN A 364 -6.90 -32.50 18.96
N THR A 365 -5.66 -32.66 18.46
CA THR A 365 -4.72 -33.70 18.91
C THR A 365 -3.56 -33.20 19.77
N MET A 366 -3.29 -31.89 19.79
CA MET A 366 -2.27 -31.31 20.67
C MET A 366 -2.60 -31.56 22.15
N ARG A 367 -1.56 -31.69 22.97
CA ARG A 367 -1.67 -31.84 24.43
C ARG A 367 -1.15 -30.59 25.11
N VAL A 368 -1.85 -30.12 26.14
CA VAL A 368 -1.40 -28.99 26.98
C VAL A 368 -0.61 -29.53 28.15
N ASP A 369 0.55 -28.92 28.43
CA ASP A 369 1.36 -29.18 29.62
C ASP A 369 0.93 -28.18 30.71
N GLU A 370 -0.08 -28.56 31.49
CA GLU A 370 -0.76 -27.68 32.44
C GLU A 370 0.18 -27.24 33.58
N ASP A 371 1.05 -28.14 34.05
CA ASP A 371 2.09 -27.85 35.03
C ASP A 371 3.16 -26.88 34.47
N ARG A 372 3.52 -27.00 33.18
CA ARG A 372 4.48 -26.08 32.54
C ARG A 372 3.86 -24.70 32.25
N CYS A 373 2.58 -24.66 31.90
CA CYS A 373 1.83 -23.41 31.79
C CYS A 373 1.77 -22.66 33.14
N LEU A 374 1.40 -23.38 34.22
CA LEU A 374 1.30 -22.82 35.57
C LEU A 374 2.66 -22.38 36.13
N SER A 375 3.71 -23.21 35.97
CA SER A 375 5.06 -22.90 36.47
C SER A 375 5.81 -21.82 35.68
N ALA A 376 5.26 -21.36 34.54
CA ALA A 376 5.75 -20.19 33.83
C ALA A 376 5.15 -18.86 34.33
N LEU A 377 4.18 -18.89 35.24
CA LEU A 377 3.68 -17.68 35.92
C LEU A 377 4.62 -17.27 37.05
N GLY A 378 4.96 -15.98 37.10
CA GLY A 378 5.74 -15.37 38.17
C GLY A 378 4.93 -14.34 38.97
N TYR A 379 5.31 -14.15 40.24
CA TYR A 379 4.60 -13.25 41.16
C TYR A 379 4.76 -11.76 40.79
N GLU A 380 5.79 -11.41 40.01
CA GLU A 380 5.97 -10.09 39.41
C GLU A 380 4.80 -9.68 38.50
N MET A 381 4.15 -10.66 37.85
CA MET A 381 2.97 -10.44 37.00
C MET A 381 1.72 -9.98 37.78
N LEU A 382 1.76 -10.07 39.12
CA LEU A 382 0.70 -9.66 40.03
C LEU A 382 0.89 -8.25 40.62
N ALA A 383 1.92 -7.50 40.20
CA ALA A 383 2.08 -6.09 40.55
C ALA A 383 0.87 -5.25 40.08
N THR A 384 0.35 -5.50 38.88
CA THR A 384 -0.88 -4.84 38.38
C THR A 384 -2.08 -5.12 39.29
N ASP A 385 -2.18 -6.33 39.83
CA ASP A 385 -3.24 -6.73 40.75
C ASP A 385 -3.10 -6.09 42.14
N MET A 386 -1.87 -5.79 42.58
CA MET A 386 -1.59 -4.96 43.76
C MET A 386 -2.10 -3.53 43.57
N ALA A 387 -1.84 -2.93 42.39
CA ALA A 387 -2.41 -1.63 42.05
C ALA A 387 -3.95 -1.68 42.03
N TYR A 388 -4.56 -2.75 41.51
CA TYR A 388 -6.03 -2.92 41.55
C TYR A 388 -6.59 -3.17 42.96
N TYR A 389 -5.85 -3.84 43.85
CA TYR A 389 -6.21 -3.97 45.28
C TYR A 389 -6.27 -2.59 45.96
N LEU A 390 -5.28 -1.73 45.71
CA LEU A 390 -5.22 -0.36 46.22
C LEU A 390 -6.32 0.54 45.61
N VAL A 391 -6.61 0.43 44.31
CA VAL A 391 -7.73 1.16 43.67
C VAL A 391 -9.08 0.81 44.28
N ARG A 392 -9.32 -0.47 44.59
CA ARG A 392 -10.56 -0.91 45.26
C ARG A 392 -10.71 -0.38 46.69
N ARG A 393 -9.65 0.21 47.26
CA ARG A 393 -9.64 0.90 48.56
C ARG A 393 -9.79 2.42 48.45
N GLY A 394 -10.00 2.94 47.23
CA GLY A 394 -10.23 4.36 46.95
C GLY A 394 -9.01 5.14 46.48
N ILE A 395 -7.84 4.49 46.37
CA ILE A 395 -6.61 5.16 45.91
C ILE A 395 -6.68 5.42 44.39
N PRO A 396 -6.36 6.62 43.89
CA PRO A 396 -6.26 6.89 42.45
C PRO A 396 -5.29 5.93 41.74
N PHE A 397 -5.63 5.43 40.56
CA PHE A 397 -4.82 4.40 39.87
C PHE A 397 -3.35 4.79 39.66
N ARG A 398 -3.03 6.07 39.41
CA ARG A 398 -1.63 6.53 39.28
C ARG A 398 -0.82 6.38 40.57
N GLU A 399 -1.47 6.66 41.70
CA GLU A 399 -0.88 6.55 43.05
C GLU A 399 -0.77 5.08 43.46
N ALA A 400 -1.82 4.28 43.22
CA ALA A 400 -1.80 2.83 43.41
C ALA A 400 -0.72 2.11 42.57
N HIS A 401 -0.51 2.55 41.33
CA HIS A 401 0.56 2.07 40.46
C HIS A 401 1.94 2.53 40.94
N HIS A 402 2.07 3.75 41.50
CA HIS A 402 3.32 4.23 42.07
C HIS A 402 3.72 3.40 43.28
N ILE A 403 2.80 3.22 44.24
CA ILE A 403 2.98 2.38 45.45
C ILE A 403 3.35 0.95 45.04
N SER A 404 2.63 0.35 44.09
CA SER A 404 2.98 -1.00 43.60
C SER A 404 4.36 -1.07 42.94
N GLY A 405 4.80 0.01 42.27
CA GLY A 405 6.15 0.10 41.71
C GLY A 405 7.23 0.21 42.79
N GLU A 406 6.95 0.91 43.89
CA GLU A 406 7.83 0.99 45.06
C GLU A 406 7.95 -0.36 45.78
N VAL A 407 6.84 -1.11 45.92
CA VAL A 407 6.86 -2.47 46.48
C VAL A 407 7.69 -3.44 45.61
N VAL A 408 7.60 -3.34 44.28
CA VAL A 408 8.45 -4.12 43.36
C VAL A 408 9.93 -3.70 43.50
N ALA A 409 10.23 -2.41 43.52
CA ALA A 409 11.59 -1.91 43.68
C ALA A 409 12.21 -2.34 45.02
N HIS A 410 11.43 -2.31 46.10
CA HIS A 410 11.83 -2.80 47.41
C HIS A 410 12.11 -4.31 47.36
N SER A 411 11.21 -5.12 46.79
CA SER A 411 11.37 -6.56 46.58
C SER A 411 12.68 -6.91 45.84
N GLU A 412 13.01 -6.17 44.77
CA GLU A 412 14.28 -6.29 44.05
C GLU A 412 15.49 -5.90 44.91
N GLN A 413 15.38 -4.79 45.67
CA GLN A 413 16.45 -4.28 46.53
C GLN A 413 16.81 -5.25 47.67
N VAL A 414 15.81 -5.80 48.38
CA VAL A 414 16.02 -6.79 49.46
C VAL A 414 16.23 -8.22 48.93
N LYS A 415 15.98 -8.46 47.63
CA LYS A 415 16.04 -9.77 46.94
C LYS A 415 15.10 -10.81 47.54
N ILE A 416 13.97 -10.35 48.08
CA ILE A 416 12.89 -11.19 48.61
C ILE A 416 11.76 -11.16 47.55
N PRO A 417 11.26 -12.31 47.06
CA PRO A 417 10.17 -12.35 46.09
C PRO A 417 8.94 -11.55 46.55
N LEU A 418 8.19 -10.97 45.60
CA LEU A 418 7.10 -10.04 45.88
C LEU A 418 6.03 -10.60 46.84
N ASN A 419 5.78 -11.92 46.76
CA ASN A 419 4.85 -12.66 47.64
C ASN A 419 5.45 -13.14 48.97
N LYS A 420 6.67 -12.69 49.31
CA LYS A 420 7.42 -13.03 50.53
C LYS A 420 7.79 -11.81 51.37
N LEU A 421 7.50 -10.60 50.91
CA LEU A 421 7.48 -9.42 51.77
C LEU A 421 6.44 -9.61 52.89
N SER A 422 6.79 -9.15 54.10
CA SER A 422 5.88 -9.15 55.24
C SER A 422 4.82 -8.05 55.12
N LEU A 423 3.78 -8.11 55.95
CA LEU A 423 2.82 -7.00 56.02
C LEU A 423 3.46 -5.73 56.57
N GLU A 424 4.51 -5.84 57.39
CA GLU A 424 5.24 -4.70 57.96
C GLU A 424 6.03 -3.98 56.85
N ASP A 425 6.78 -4.72 56.01
CA ASP A 425 7.51 -4.16 54.84
C ASP A 425 6.54 -3.43 53.87
N LEU A 426 5.34 -3.98 53.68
CA LEU A 426 4.30 -3.36 52.84
C LEU A 426 3.70 -2.11 53.50
N GLN A 427 3.48 -2.13 54.82
CA GLN A 427 2.91 -1.00 55.56
C GLN A 427 3.88 0.18 55.74
N GLU A 428 5.20 -0.06 55.73
CA GLU A 428 6.20 1.02 55.63
C GLU A 428 6.09 1.79 54.31
N ILE A 429 5.70 1.12 53.21
CA ILE A 429 5.50 1.74 51.90
C ILE A 429 4.10 2.37 51.78
N SER A 430 3.05 1.73 52.31
CA SER A 430 1.71 2.35 52.35
C SER A 430 0.82 1.81 53.48
N PRO A 431 0.20 2.69 54.31
CA PRO A 431 -0.70 2.28 55.39
C PRO A 431 -2.03 1.67 54.90
N HIS A 432 -2.24 1.59 53.58
CA HIS A 432 -3.43 1.01 52.97
C HIS A 432 -3.34 -0.51 52.72
N PHE A 433 -2.20 -1.14 53.01
CA PHE A 433 -2.07 -2.60 53.04
C PHE A 433 -2.55 -3.19 54.37
N ASP A 434 -3.27 -4.31 54.30
CA ASP A 434 -3.64 -5.15 55.44
C ASP A 434 -3.49 -6.64 55.08
N GLU A 435 -3.74 -7.55 56.05
CA GLU A 435 -3.62 -9.01 55.87
C GLU A 435 -4.30 -9.56 54.60
N SER A 436 -5.34 -8.91 54.09
CA SER A 436 -6.02 -9.35 52.85
C SER A 436 -5.20 -9.18 51.58
N ILE A 437 -4.05 -8.45 51.62
CA ILE A 437 -3.10 -8.39 50.50
C ILE A 437 -2.59 -9.78 50.12
N SER A 438 -2.48 -10.69 51.10
CA SER A 438 -2.11 -12.10 50.89
C SER A 438 -2.95 -12.82 49.81
N ARG A 439 -4.17 -12.33 49.54
CA ARG A 439 -5.09 -12.90 48.55
C ARG A 439 -4.69 -12.61 47.11
N ILE A 440 -3.87 -11.59 46.82
CA ILE A 440 -3.44 -11.31 45.44
C ILE A 440 -2.41 -12.34 44.95
N TRP A 441 -1.70 -13.01 45.86
CA TRP A 441 -0.66 -14.02 45.57
C TRP A 441 -1.20 -15.38 45.09
N ASN A 442 -2.34 -15.36 44.40
CA ASN A 442 -2.97 -16.52 43.80
C ASN A 442 -3.40 -16.16 42.37
N TYR A 443 -2.82 -16.83 41.38
CA TYR A 443 -3.10 -16.57 39.96
C TYR A 443 -4.57 -16.81 39.58
N GLU A 444 -5.29 -17.69 40.27
CA GLU A 444 -6.74 -17.89 40.08
C GLU A 444 -7.54 -16.66 40.52
N ASN A 445 -7.16 -16.04 41.65
CA ASN A 445 -7.73 -14.76 42.09
C ASN A 445 -7.38 -13.62 41.13
N SER A 446 -6.31 -13.75 40.34
CA SER A 446 -6.00 -12.79 39.27
C SER A 446 -6.98 -12.93 38.12
N VAL A 447 -7.06 -14.09 37.47
CA VAL A 447 -7.96 -14.28 36.31
C VAL A 447 -9.44 -14.06 36.64
N GLU A 448 -9.88 -14.41 37.86
CA GLU A 448 -11.27 -14.19 38.28
C GLU A 448 -11.65 -12.74 38.56
N GLN A 449 -10.72 -11.77 38.53
CA GLN A 449 -11.08 -10.35 38.54
C GLN A 449 -11.67 -9.87 37.19
N TYR A 450 -11.35 -10.55 36.09
CA TYR A 450 -11.71 -10.13 34.73
C TYR A 450 -13.08 -10.69 34.30
N THR A 451 -14.11 -10.38 35.09
CA THR A 451 -15.50 -10.87 34.92
C THR A 451 -16.33 -10.14 33.87
N VAL A 452 -15.82 -9.03 33.32
CA VAL A 452 -16.47 -8.30 32.22
C VAL A 452 -16.44 -9.15 30.95
N VAL A 453 -17.45 -9.01 30.09
CA VAL A 453 -17.55 -9.73 28.81
C VAL A 453 -16.26 -9.53 27.99
N GLY A 454 -15.64 -10.63 27.58
CA GLY A 454 -14.37 -10.64 26.86
C GLY A 454 -13.12 -10.65 27.77
N GLY A 455 -13.28 -10.64 29.10
CA GLY A 455 -12.20 -10.89 30.05
C GLY A 455 -11.85 -12.37 30.22
N THR A 456 -10.79 -12.66 30.96
CA THR A 456 -10.22 -14.02 31.13
C THR A 456 -10.81 -14.84 32.29
N SER A 457 -11.81 -14.36 33.04
CA SER A 457 -12.40 -15.15 34.12
C SER A 457 -13.15 -16.38 33.61
N ARG A 458 -13.34 -17.40 34.44
CA ARG A 458 -14.07 -18.63 34.11
C ARG A 458 -15.47 -18.31 33.61
N LEU A 459 -16.16 -17.39 34.28
CA LEU A 459 -17.49 -16.91 33.91
C LEU A 459 -17.50 -16.30 32.50
N SER A 460 -16.55 -15.41 32.20
CA SER A 460 -16.46 -14.73 30.91
C SER A 460 -16.04 -15.69 29.78
N VAL A 461 -15.13 -16.63 30.06
CA VAL A 461 -14.68 -17.67 29.12
C VAL A 461 -15.80 -18.67 28.82
N GLN A 462 -16.61 -19.07 29.81
CA GLN A 462 -17.79 -19.90 29.60
C GLN A 462 -18.85 -19.20 28.72
N GLU A 463 -19.04 -17.89 28.86
CA GLU A 463 -19.95 -17.13 28.00
C GLU A 463 -19.37 -16.92 26.59
N GLN A 464 -18.05 -16.72 26.44
CA GLN A 464 -17.38 -16.73 25.12
C GLN A 464 -17.60 -18.07 24.40
N ILE A 465 -17.43 -19.19 25.10
CA ILE A 465 -17.73 -20.54 24.58
C ILE A 465 -19.22 -20.66 24.24
N ARG A 466 -20.15 -20.14 25.07
CA ARG A 466 -21.59 -20.15 24.77
C ARG A 466 -21.89 -19.38 23.48
N VAL A 467 -21.35 -18.17 23.30
CA VAL A 467 -21.55 -17.35 22.09
C VAL A 467 -21.06 -18.09 20.84
N LEU A 468 -19.84 -18.63 20.88
CA LEU A 468 -19.26 -19.44 19.80
C LEU A 468 -19.96 -20.81 19.61
N ARG A 469 -20.76 -21.26 20.59
CA ARG A 469 -21.68 -22.41 20.45
C ARG A 469 -23.08 -22.03 19.95
N ALA A 470 -23.54 -20.81 20.20
CA ALA A 470 -24.86 -20.32 19.80
C ALA A 470 -24.93 -19.88 18.33
N ALA A 471 -23.89 -19.21 17.82
CA ALA A 471 -23.78 -18.82 16.41
C ALA A 471 -23.96 -20.01 15.44
N ARG A 472 -23.55 -21.21 15.89
CA ARG A 472 -23.62 -22.49 15.15
C ARG A 472 -25.04 -22.89 14.73
N VAL A 473 -26.09 -22.40 15.40
CA VAL A 473 -27.47 -22.91 15.27
C VAL A 473 -28.29 -22.13 14.24
N ALA A 474 -28.03 -20.83 14.06
CA ALA A 474 -28.87 -19.97 13.21
C ALA A 474 -28.69 -20.25 11.71
N GLU A 475 -27.46 -20.27 11.21
CA GLU A 475 -27.21 -20.29 9.76
C GLU A 475 -27.10 -21.69 9.13
N PHE A 476 -26.79 -22.74 9.92
CA PHE A 476 -26.70 -24.12 9.40
C PHE A 476 -28.07 -24.67 8.95
N VAL A 477 -29.17 -24.12 9.49
CA VAL A 477 -30.55 -24.44 9.10
C VAL A 477 -30.92 -23.79 7.75
N SER A 478 -30.26 -22.71 7.36
CA SER A 478 -30.38 -22.10 6.02
C SER A 478 -29.48 -22.76 4.98
N SER A 479 -28.20 -23.01 5.29
CA SER A 479 -27.24 -23.55 4.30
C SER A 479 -27.55 -24.99 3.89
N ALA A 480 -28.03 -25.83 4.82
CA ALA A 480 -28.42 -27.22 4.56
C ALA A 480 -29.60 -27.40 3.58
N ARG A 481 -30.25 -26.31 3.13
CA ARG A 481 -31.26 -26.34 2.05
C ARG A 481 -30.67 -26.18 0.64
N CYS A 482 -29.38 -25.86 0.51
CA CYS A 482 -28.76 -25.46 -0.76
C CYS A 482 -27.68 -26.42 -1.28
N SER A 483 -27.57 -27.63 -0.73
CA SER A 483 -26.57 -28.63 -1.12
C SER A 483 -27.20 -29.88 -1.76
N ASN A 484 -26.72 -30.25 -2.94
CA ASN A 484 -26.85 -31.57 -3.58
C ASN A 484 -28.25 -32.03 -4.01
N GLN A 485 -28.90 -31.25 -4.87
CA GLN A 485 -29.57 -31.80 -6.06
C GLN A 485 -29.67 -30.74 -7.16
N CYS A 486 -29.16 -31.05 -8.36
CA CYS A 486 -29.67 -30.38 -9.56
C CYS A 486 -31.14 -30.79 -9.73
N PRO A 487 -32.01 -29.95 -10.31
CA PRO A 487 -33.37 -30.35 -10.65
C PRO A 487 -33.36 -31.34 -11.82
N GLY A 488 -33.06 -32.61 -11.52
CA GLY A 488 -33.38 -33.71 -12.41
C GLY A 488 -34.89 -33.74 -12.58
N MET A 489 -35.36 -33.52 -13.81
CA MET A 489 -36.72 -33.90 -14.16
C MET A 489 -36.77 -35.43 -14.18
N ASP A 490 -37.81 -36.02 -13.60
CA ASP A 490 -38.13 -37.44 -13.75
C ASP A 490 -38.61 -37.73 -15.19
N VAL A 491 -37.70 -37.62 -16.16
CA VAL A 491 -37.87 -38.13 -17.53
C VAL A 491 -37.25 -39.52 -17.55
N THR A 492 -38.02 -40.52 -17.14
CA THR A 492 -37.59 -41.92 -17.24
C THR A 492 -37.52 -42.37 -18.69
N VAL A 493 -36.86 -43.49 -18.95
CA VAL A 493 -36.66 -43.99 -20.33
C VAL A 493 -37.99 -44.43 -20.98
N GLU A 494 -39.03 -44.71 -20.19
CA GLU A 494 -40.40 -44.93 -20.72
C GLU A 494 -40.97 -43.69 -21.44
N ASP A 495 -40.58 -42.47 -21.03
CA ASP A 495 -41.11 -41.18 -21.52
C ASP A 495 -40.54 -40.78 -22.92
N TYR A 496 -40.07 -41.77 -23.69
CA TYR A 496 -39.36 -41.64 -24.96
C TYR A 496 -39.98 -42.44 -26.12
N CYS A 497 -40.99 -43.27 -25.86
CA CYS A 497 -41.40 -44.34 -26.79
C CYS A 497 -42.73 -44.15 -27.55
N GLU A 498 -43.48 -43.06 -27.37
CA GLU A 498 -44.84 -42.94 -27.94
C GLU A 498 -44.96 -42.29 -29.34
N GLU A 499 -43.91 -41.69 -29.94
CA GLU A 499 -44.00 -41.04 -31.26
C GLU A 499 -43.12 -41.62 -32.40
N THR A 500 -42.31 -42.67 -32.18
CA THR A 500 -41.47 -43.25 -33.25
C THR A 500 -41.55 -44.79 -33.34
N ASN A 501 -42.22 -45.29 -34.39
CA ASN A 501 -42.30 -46.72 -34.73
C ASN A 501 -40.93 -47.32 -35.12
N PHE A 502 -40.25 -48.00 -34.19
CA PHE A 502 -39.27 -49.06 -34.48
C PHE A 502 -39.32 -50.16 -33.39
N PRO A 503 -39.03 -51.44 -33.69
CA PRO A 503 -39.45 -52.55 -32.84
C PRO A 503 -38.37 -53.15 -31.90
N GLU A 504 -38.89 -53.70 -30.79
CA GLU A 504 -38.42 -54.84 -29.98
C GLU A 504 -37.36 -54.70 -28.85
N SER A 505 -37.69 -55.43 -27.77
CA SER A 505 -36.89 -55.87 -26.61
C SER A 505 -36.71 -54.91 -25.41
N PRO A 506 -36.66 -55.44 -24.17
CA PRO A 506 -37.47 -54.84 -23.10
C PRO A 506 -36.73 -54.45 -21.81
N CYS A 507 -37.30 -53.49 -21.08
CA CYS A 507 -36.89 -53.08 -19.73
C CYS A 507 -37.74 -53.78 -18.64
N PRO A 508 -37.15 -54.14 -17.49
CA PRO A 508 -37.87 -54.36 -16.23
C PRO A 508 -37.55 -53.28 -15.18
N SER A 509 -38.58 -52.81 -14.47
CA SER A 509 -38.61 -51.66 -13.56
C SER A 509 -39.74 -51.90 -12.52
N PRO A 510 -39.78 -51.29 -11.30
CA PRO A 510 -38.75 -50.64 -10.48
C PRO A 510 -38.66 -51.26 -9.05
N PHE A 511 -38.08 -50.54 -8.08
CA PHE A 511 -38.13 -50.87 -6.63
C PHE A 511 -38.99 -49.85 -5.84
N GLU A 512 -39.69 -50.29 -4.78
CA GLU A 512 -40.39 -49.41 -3.84
C GLU A 512 -39.47 -48.86 -2.71
N PRO A 513 -39.71 -47.63 -2.20
CA PRO A 513 -38.87 -47.01 -1.17
C PRO A 513 -39.50 -47.01 0.25
N ALA A 514 -38.92 -47.77 1.20
CA ALA A 514 -39.23 -47.58 2.63
C ALA A 514 -38.19 -48.16 3.62
N LYS A 515 -37.28 -47.32 4.16
CA LYS A 515 -37.08 -47.11 5.63
C LYS A 515 -35.92 -46.15 5.95
N LEU A 516 -36.07 -45.47 7.08
CA LEU A 516 -35.10 -44.53 7.65
C LEU A 516 -34.11 -45.21 8.61
N LEU A 517 -33.01 -44.49 8.86
CA LEU A 517 -32.18 -44.50 10.08
C LEU A 517 -31.51 -45.83 10.50
N ASN A 518 -30.19 -45.88 10.30
CA ASN A 518 -29.29 -45.98 11.46
C ASN A 518 -27.89 -45.41 11.15
N ILE A 519 -27.28 -44.75 12.14
CA ILE A 519 -25.87 -44.35 12.10
C ILE A 519 -25.05 -45.51 12.65
N GLY A 520 -24.03 -45.95 11.93
CA GLY A 520 -23.14 -47.03 12.36
C GLY A 520 -21.77 -46.93 11.72
N PHE A 521 -20.72 -46.82 12.54
CA PHE A 521 -19.33 -46.96 12.10
C PHE A 521 -19.10 -48.37 11.55
N LEU A 522 -18.25 -48.49 10.52
CA LEU A 522 -17.72 -49.78 10.08
C LEU A 522 -16.20 -49.73 9.95
N GLN A 523 -15.59 -50.88 10.27
CA GLN A 523 -14.22 -51.04 10.73
C GLN A 523 -13.46 -51.96 9.76
N ILE A 524 -12.18 -51.69 9.49
CA ILE A 524 -11.30 -52.61 8.76
C ILE A 524 -9.95 -52.69 9.48
N ASN A 525 -9.56 -53.89 9.95
CA ASN A 525 -8.18 -54.17 10.37
C ASN A 525 -7.85 -55.68 10.42
N GLY A 526 -6.63 -56.06 10.01
CA GLY A 526 -6.05 -57.42 10.12
C GLY A 526 -6.44 -58.40 8.98
N ARG A 527 -5.54 -59.27 8.48
CA ARG A 527 -4.18 -59.68 8.91
C ARG A 527 -3.36 -60.22 7.70
N PHE A 528 -2.03 -60.33 7.83
CA PHE A 528 -1.19 -61.20 6.98
C PHE A 528 0.07 -61.71 7.71
N THR A 529 0.39 -63.00 7.58
CA THR A 529 1.65 -63.74 7.94
C THR A 529 1.40 -65.26 7.76
N PRO A 530 2.41 -66.17 7.68
CA PRO A 530 3.87 -66.00 7.65
C PRO A 530 4.65 -66.81 6.55
N HIS A 531 5.96 -66.52 6.45
CA HIS A 531 7.12 -67.34 6.00
C HIS A 531 7.02 -68.50 4.97
N SER A 532 7.88 -68.43 3.93
CA SER A 532 9.13 -69.22 3.84
C SER A 532 10.07 -68.74 2.70
N GLY A 533 11.38 -68.99 2.80
CA GLY A 533 12.40 -68.80 1.73
C GLY A 533 13.16 -70.12 1.47
N PRO A 534 14.42 -70.14 0.97
CA PRO A 534 15.33 -69.02 0.63
C PRO A 534 16.14 -69.21 -0.70
N SER A 535 17.21 -68.41 -0.87
CA SER A 535 18.30 -68.48 -1.89
C SER A 535 17.92 -68.05 -3.33
N SER A 536 18.77 -67.37 -4.11
CA SER A 536 20.13 -66.80 -3.91
C SER A 536 20.26 -65.47 -4.70
N ALA A 537 21.23 -64.57 -4.50
CA ALA A 537 22.49 -64.62 -3.75
C ALA A 537 22.81 -63.26 -3.07
N CYS A 538 23.79 -63.24 -2.17
CA CYS A 538 24.31 -62.02 -1.52
C CYS A 538 25.19 -61.19 -2.49
N SER A 539 25.41 -59.89 -2.22
CA SER A 539 26.42 -59.46 -1.24
C SER A 539 25.88 -58.69 -0.02
N THR A 540 26.48 -59.00 1.14
CA THR A 540 26.06 -58.62 2.50
C THR A 540 27.25 -58.81 3.46
N ARG A 541 27.43 -58.12 4.59
CA ARG A 541 26.77 -56.96 5.25
C ARG A 541 27.68 -56.59 6.43
N SER A 542 27.83 -55.31 6.81
CA SER A 542 28.36 -54.99 8.16
C SER A 542 27.98 -53.60 8.69
N CYS A 543 27.66 -53.60 9.99
CA CYS A 543 28.03 -52.54 10.93
C CYS A 543 29.13 -53.12 11.84
N SER A 544 29.81 -52.27 12.61
CA SER A 544 30.70 -52.65 13.73
C SER A 544 32.02 -53.38 13.38
N LEU A 545 32.75 -53.76 14.43
CA LEU A 545 34.18 -54.09 14.47
C LEU A 545 34.53 -55.55 14.09
N ALA A 546 35.83 -55.76 13.86
CA ALA A 546 36.62 -57.01 13.99
C ALA A 546 36.94 -57.86 12.72
N THR A 547 38.24 -57.81 12.38
CA THR A 547 39.13 -58.94 12.01
C THR A 547 38.90 -59.79 10.74
N THR A 548 39.74 -59.51 9.71
CA THR A 548 40.51 -60.46 8.85
C THR A 548 39.80 -61.43 7.88
N PRO A 549 40.48 -61.94 6.82
CA PRO A 549 41.78 -61.56 6.22
C PRO A 549 41.72 -61.26 4.69
N VAL A 550 42.85 -60.78 4.13
CA VAL A 550 43.11 -60.65 2.68
C VAL A 550 44.30 -61.56 2.30
N PRO A 551 44.25 -62.24 1.13
CA PRO A 551 45.45 -62.27 0.26
C PRO A 551 45.14 -62.35 -1.26
N PRO A 552 46.11 -62.07 -2.16
CA PRO A 552 47.21 -61.10 -2.06
C PRO A 552 47.40 -60.24 -3.34
N GLY A 553 48.14 -59.13 -3.26
CA GLY A 553 48.45 -58.30 -4.44
C GLY A 553 49.24 -57.00 -4.17
N ALA A 554 50.50 -57.16 -3.74
CA ALA A 554 51.60 -56.18 -3.55
C ALA A 554 51.54 -54.78 -4.24
N ASN A 555 52.14 -53.70 -3.71
CA ASN A 555 52.93 -53.46 -2.46
C ASN A 555 53.06 -51.93 -2.20
N GLU A 556 53.39 -51.53 -0.94
CA GLU A 556 54.31 -50.44 -0.49
C GLU A 556 54.28 -49.01 -1.12
N SER A 557 54.54 -47.89 -0.42
CA SER A 557 54.91 -47.62 1.00
C SER A 557 54.79 -46.10 1.33
N ASP A 558 54.61 -45.76 2.61
CA ASP A 558 55.01 -44.53 3.36
C ASP A 558 54.48 -43.13 2.87
N ALA A 559 53.88 -42.25 3.69
CA ALA A 559 54.30 -41.57 4.94
C ALA A 559 55.29 -40.39 4.70
N GLU A 560 55.28 -39.25 5.41
CA GLU A 560 54.54 -38.83 6.61
C GLU A 560 54.41 -37.28 6.72
N ASP A 561 53.42 -36.79 7.47
CA ASP A 561 53.31 -35.56 8.30
C ASP A 561 53.85 -34.14 7.96
N ALA A 562 53.02 -33.17 8.40
CA ALA A 562 53.31 -31.93 9.15
C ALA A 562 53.69 -30.56 8.48
N ASP A 563 52.87 -29.57 8.85
CA ASP A 563 53.19 -28.25 9.43
C ASP A 563 53.94 -27.11 8.69
N GLU A 564 53.35 -25.91 8.82
CA GLU A 564 54.00 -24.59 9.09
C GLU A 564 54.96 -23.96 8.03
N VAL A 565 55.28 -22.64 8.00
CA VAL A 565 54.63 -21.37 8.41
C VAL A 565 55.40 -20.18 7.76
N LYS A 566 54.74 -19.05 7.42
CA LYS A 566 55.32 -17.76 6.89
C LYS A 566 55.99 -17.90 5.49
N GLY A 567 56.32 -16.81 4.77
CA GLY A 567 56.26 -15.37 5.07
C GLY A 567 56.34 -14.45 3.83
N ASP A 568 56.94 -13.28 4.01
CA ASP A 568 57.25 -12.21 3.03
C ASP A 568 58.18 -12.62 1.86
N GLY A 569 58.42 -11.82 0.79
CA GLY A 569 57.84 -10.54 0.37
C GLY A 569 58.58 -9.85 -0.81
N SER A 570 57.94 -8.86 -1.46
CA SER A 570 58.50 -7.76 -2.29
C SER A 570 59.61 -8.01 -3.36
N GLY A 571 59.22 -8.29 -4.62
CA GLY A 571 59.33 -7.37 -5.78
C GLY A 571 60.65 -7.04 -6.56
N TRP A 572 60.44 -6.41 -7.74
CA TRP A 572 61.32 -5.56 -8.59
C TRP A 572 62.05 -6.10 -9.87
N GLN A 573 61.64 -5.52 -11.03
CA GLN A 573 62.34 -5.23 -12.33
C GLN A 573 62.79 -6.37 -13.31
N VAL A 574 62.49 -6.42 -14.64
CA VAL A 574 62.47 -5.46 -15.82
C VAL A 574 63.82 -5.38 -16.57
N PRO A 575 63.95 -5.35 -17.95
CA PRO A 575 63.17 -5.83 -19.13
C PRO A 575 64.11 -6.60 -20.16
N PRO A 576 64.09 -6.52 -21.54
CA PRO A 576 63.09 -6.19 -22.61
C PRO A 576 62.99 -7.17 -23.85
N LYS A 577 62.06 -6.83 -24.80
CA LYS A 577 61.68 -7.31 -26.19
C LYS A 577 62.84 -7.67 -27.22
N PRO A 578 62.62 -8.13 -28.51
CA PRO A 578 61.39 -8.50 -29.31
C PRO A 578 61.41 -9.72 -30.34
N ARG A 579 60.19 -10.17 -30.81
CA ARG A 579 59.69 -10.64 -32.18
C ARG A 579 60.52 -11.65 -33.06
N LYS A 580 60.01 -12.70 -33.78
CA LYS A 580 58.98 -12.74 -34.90
C LYS A 580 58.79 -14.17 -35.58
N TRP A 581 57.54 -14.65 -35.82
CA TRP A 581 56.98 -15.51 -36.95
C TRP A 581 57.52 -16.97 -37.25
N SER A 582 56.80 -17.98 -37.83
CA SER A 582 55.38 -18.22 -38.25
C SER A 582 55.03 -19.67 -38.78
N LEU A 583 53.77 -20.17 -38.60
CA LEU A 583 52.97 -21.18 -39.41
C LEU A 583 53.38 -22.70 -39.47
N PRO A 584 52.59 -23.69 -40.03
CA PRO A 584 51.15 -23.76 -40.50
C PRO A 584 50.31 -25.07 -40.16
N HIS A 585 49.01 -25.12 -40.62
CA HIS A 585 48.16 -26.30 -41.05
C HIS A 585 46.81 -26.69 -40.33
N LEU A 586 45.96 -27.50 -41.01
CA LEU A 586 44.48 -27.76 -40.93
C LEU A 586 44.14 -29.22 -41.42
N PRO A 587 42.89 -29.80 -41.53
CA PRO A 587 41.50 -29.24 -41.71
C PRO A 587 40.28 -30.05 -41.11
N THR A 588 39.03 -29.86 -41.63
CA THR A 588 37.78 -30.70 -41.56
C THR A 588 36.99 -30.87 -40.23
N GLU A 589 35.77 -31.45 -40.13
CA GLU A 589 34.39 -31.21 -40.69
C GLU A 589 33.42 -32.40 -40.31
N ALA A 590 32.06 -32.39 -40.27
CA ALA A 590 30.98 -31.37 -40.20
C ALA A 590 29.56 -32.01 -39.96
N SER A 591 28.53 -31.20 -39.63
CA SER A 591 27.04 -31.49 -39.56
C SER A 591 26.49 -32.27 -38.31
N LYS A 592 25.23 -32.12 -37.81
CA LYS A 592 23.96 -31.55 -38.35
C LYS A 592 22.85 -31.31 -37.26
N PHE A 593 21.81 -30.49 -37.55
CA PHE A 593 20.55 -30.15 -36.80
C PHE A 593 20.68 -29.32 -35.48
N GLU A 594 20.01 -28.16 -35.18
CA GLU A 594 18.80 -27.41 -35.65
C GLU A 594 17.49 -27.77 -34.87
N ILE A 595 16.63 -26.87 -34.33
CA ILE A 595 15.72 -25.87 -34.97
C ILE A 595 15.16 -24.77 -33.99
N SER A 596 15.10 -23.51 -34.47
CA SER A 596 14.21 -22.32 -34.23
C SER A 596 13.41 -22.06 -32.90
N GLY A 597 12.95 -20.84 -32.55
CA GLY A 597 13.14 -19.46 -33.08
C GLY A 597 11.97 -18.83 -33.89
N ARG A 598 11.31 -17.74 -33.40
CA ARG A 598 10.51 -16.77 -34.21
C ARG A 598 10.06 -15.50 -33.44
N ALA A 599 9.54 -14.48 -34.15
CA ALA A 599 9.32 -13.10 -33.66
C ALA A 599 8.14 -12.35 -34.36
N THR A 600 7.94 -11.07 -33.97
CA THR A 600 7.12 -9.97 -34.58
C THR A 600 5.59 -10.14 -34.66
N PRO A 601 4.77 -9.06 -34.85
CA PRO A 601 5.08 -7.65 -35.13
C PRO A 601 4.46 -6.60 -34.16
N VAL A 602 4.79 -5.32 -34.41
CA VAL A 602 4.13 -4.12 -33.84
C VAL A 602 3.35 -3.39 -34.95
N PHE A 603 2.23 -2.74 -34.60
CA PHE A 603 1.52 -1.78 -35.46
C PHE A 603 1.50 -0.40 -34.79
N THR A 604 1.68 0.66 -35.57
CA THR A 604 1.66 2.05 -35.12
C THR A 604 0.44 2.81 -35.65
N TRP A 605 -0.02 3.79 -34.87
CA TRP A 605 -0.86 4.89 -35.35
C TRP A 605 -0.56 6.14 -34.53
N ASN A 606 -0.69 7.33 -35.12
CA ASN A 606 -0.09 8.56 -34.59
C ASN A 606 -0.94 9.80 -34.97
N PRO A 607 -1.37 10.64 -34.01
CA PRO A 607 -1.81 12.00 -34.27
C PRO A 607 -0.73 13.03 -33.90
N VAL A 608 -0.78 14.21 -34.54
CA VAL A 608 0.29 15.24 -34.52
C VAL A 608 0.10 16.23 -33.35
N PRO A 609 1.18 16.67 -32.66
CA PRO A 609 1.11 17.63 -31.55
C PRO A 609 1.09 19.09 -32.00
N THR A 610 0.80 20.01 -31.07
CA THR A 610 0.94 21.46 -31.24
C THR A 610 1.88 22.08 -30.20
N ALA A 611 2.82 22.89 -30.69
CA ALA A 611 3.68 23.91 -30.05
C ALA A 611 3.37 24.36 -28.60
N SER A 612 4.35 24.77 -27.77
CA SER A 612 5.81 24.92 -27.97
C SER A 612 6.53 25.20 -26.65
N ASN A 613 7.77 24.72 -26.47
CA ASN A 613 8.67 25.11 -25.38
C ASN A 613 9.85 25.94 -25.92
N VAL A 614 10.34 26.88 -25.11
CA VAL A 614 11.60 27.62 -25.34
C VAL A 614 12.55 27.26 -24.20
N ILE A 615 13.79 26.93 -24.53
CA ILE A 615 14.87 26.62 -23.58
C ILE A 615 16.01 27.59 -23.87
N TYR A 616 16.60 28.16 -22.81
CA TYR A 616 17.79 29.00 -22.90
C TYR A 616 19.00 28.20 -22.41
N ALA A 617 20.11 28.31 -23.14
CA ALA A 617 21.42 27.82 -22.74
C ALA A 617 22.48 28.88 -23.07
N LEU A 618 23.52 28.97 -22.25
CA LEU A 618 24.67 29.84 -22.51
C LEU A 618 25.72 29.09 -23.35
N ASP A 619 26.39 29.81 -24.25
CA ASP A 619 27.63 29.35 -24.87
C ASP A 619 28.83 29.87 -24.05
N ASP A 620 29.60 28.93 -23.49
CA ASP A 620 30.78 29.17 -22.67
C ASP A 620 31.86 30.05 -23.33
N LYS A 621 31.82 30.20 -24.67
CA LYS A 621 32.88 30.88 -25.44
C LYS A 621 32.53 32.28 -25.93
N SER A 622 31.25 32.67 -25.92
CA SER A 622 30.82 33.98 -26.44
C SER A 622 30.00 34.83 -25.48
N GLN A 623 29.36 34.24 -24.46
CA GLN A 623 28.48 34.97 -23.52
C GLN A 623 27.40 35.82 -24.21
N GLN A 624 26.91 35.36 -25.37
CA GLN A 624 25.74 35.93 -26.06
C GLN A 624 24.72 34.85 -26.41
N ILE A 625 23.43 35.23 -26.36
CA ILE A 625 22.30 34.34 -26.67
C ILE A 625 22.18 34.17 -28.18
N VAL A 626 22.38 32.95 -28.68
CA VAL A 626 22.15 32.59 -30.08
C VAL A 626 20.81 31.88 -30.21
N PHE A 627 19.97 32.35 -31.13
CA PHE A 627 18.70 31.70 -31.47
C PHE A 627 18.90 30.69 -32.59
N SER A 628 18.35 29.48 -32.43
CA SER A 628 18.17 28.52 -33.52
C SER A 628 16.70 28.12 -33.62
N GLN A 629 16.07 28.42 -34.77
CA GLN A 629 14.85 27.74 -35.19
C GLN A 629 15.26 26.47 -35.92
N LEU A 630 14.67 25.34 -35.58
CA LEU A 630 14.75 24.14 -36.40
C LEU A 630 13.70 24.25 -37.52
N GLU A 631 14.16 24.59 -38.72
CA GLU A 631 13.35 24.54 -39.93
C GLU A 631 13.00 23.07 -40.27
N GLN A 632 11.84 22.87 -40.90
CA GLN A 632 11.41 21.56 -41.38
C GLN A 632 11.78 21.42 -42.86
N GLU A 633 12.69 20.52 -43.19
CA GLU A 633 12.91 20.05 -44.57
C GLU A 633 12.37 18.63 -44.77
N GLU A 634 11.88 18.35 -45.97
CA GLU A 634 11.26 17.07 -46.33
C GLU A 634 12.21 16.14 -47.11
N ALA A 635 11.88 14.85 -47.05
CA ALA A 635 11.93 13.89 -48.16
C ALA A 635 13.20 13.07 -48.51
N THR A 636 12.88 11.87 -49.00
CA THR A 636 13.59 11.01 -49.97
C THR A 636 14.78 10.12 -49.55
N GLU A 637 14.85 8.97 -50.23
CA GLU A 637 15.83 7.88 -50.12
C GLU A 637 17.00 8.10 -51.09
N THR A 638 18.25 7.68 -50.77
CA THR A 638 19.05 6.73 -51.61
C THR A 638 20.45 6.35 -51.06
N SER A 639 20.71 5.04 -51.13
CA SER A 639 21.95 4.26 -51.31
C SER A 639 23.40 4.84 -51.42
N VAL A 640 24.31 4.27 -50.60
CA VAL A 640 25.54 3.49 -50.97
C VAL A 640 26.97 4.14 -51.13
N SER A 641 27.98 3.37 -50.67
CA SER A 641 29.44 3.25 -51.04
C SER A 641 30.58 4.09 -50.39
N ASP A 642 31.32 3.42 -49.47
CA ASP A 642 32.74 2.94 -49.56
C ASP A 642 34.04 3.81 -49.45
N VAL A 643 34.96 3.32 -48.56
CA VAL A 643 36.47 3.29 -48.64
C VAL A 643 37.25 4.62 -48.43
N SER A 644 38.45 4.74 -47.82
CA SER A 644 39.57 3.88 -47.27
C SER A 644 40.22 4.60 -46.05
N THR A 645 40.50 4.00 -44.88
CA THR A 645 41.67 3.16 -44.43
C THR A 645 43.09 3.75 -44.52
N ASP A 646 43.81 3.83 -43.37
CA ASP A 646 45.22 3.42 -43.13
C ASP A 646 45.57 3.49 -41.62
N SER A 647 46.62 2.77 -41.13
CA SER A 647 46.63 2.25 -39.73
C SER A 647 48.00 1.98 -39.02
N GLU A 648 48.02 2.21 -37.68
CA GLU A 648 48.68 1.38 -36.61
C GLU A 648 50.24 1.23 -36.58
N PRO A 649 50.94 0.55 -35.60
CA PRO A 649 50.49 -0.44 -34.57
C PRO A 649 51.17 -0.54 -33.16
N ASP A 650 50.50 -1.27 -32.23
CA ASP A 650 50.93 -2.29 -31.22
C ASP A 650 52.13 -2.09 -30.21
N ASP A 651 52.24 -2.81 -29.07
CA ASP A 651 51.52 -4.00 -28.55
C ASP A 651 51.24 -3.92 -27.02
N LEU A 652 50.03 -4.35 -26.58
CA LEU A 652 49.67 -5.42 -25.58
C LEU A 652 50.43 -5.51 -24.21
N GLU A 653 49.89 -5.94 -23.05
CA GLU A 653 48.64 -6.64 -22.60
C GLU A 653 48.61 -6.64 -21.03
N GLN A 654 47.61 -7.05 -20.21
CA GLN A 654 46.19 -7.48 -20.33
C GLN A 654 45.52 -7.36 -18.92
N ASP A 655 44.31 -6.78 -18.78
CA ASP A 655 43.28 -7.03 -17.72
C ASP A 655 42.08 -6.08 -17.99
N ASP A 656 40.87 -6.60 -18.23
CA ASP A 656 39.84 -5.90 -19.05
C ASP A 656 38.61 -5.30 -18.32
N ASP A 657 38.06 -4.25 -18.95
CA ASP A 657 37.01 -3.33 -18.48
C ASP A 657 35.73 -3.39 -19.35
N PRO A 658 34.50 -3.35 -18.78
CA PRO A 658 33.24 -3.39 -19.55
C PRO A 658 32.89 -2.06 -20.26
N GLY A 659 33.59 -1.78 -21.36
CA GLY A 659 33.41 -0.64 -22.27
C GLY A 659 32.18 -0.69 -23.22
N PRO A 660 31.86 0.42 -23.94
CA PRO A 660 30.51 0.98 -23.77
C PRO A 660 29.74 1.40 -25.05
N SER A 661 28.56 1.97 -24.77
CA SER A 661 27.75 2.88 -25.61
C SER A 661 26.74 2.29 -26.61
N LYS A 662 25.54 2.88 -26.59
CA LYS A 662 24.47 2.73 -27.59
C LYS A 662 24.23 4.11 -28.19
N ALA A 663 23.99 4.20 -29.50
CA ALA A 663 23.41 5.40 -30.10
C ALA A 663 22.02 5.69 -29.51
N GLU A 664 21.66 6.97 -29.44
CA GLU A 664 20.67 7.46 -28.49
C GLU A 664 19.22 7.21 -28.89
N ARG A 665 18.35 7.01 -27.90
CA ARG A 665 16.91 7.24 -28.04
C ARG A 665 16.60 8.66 -27.58
N VAL A 666 15.94 9.43 -28.43
CA VAL A 666 15.30 10.70 -28.03
C VAL A 666 14.31 10.43 -26.89
N LYS A 667 14.47 11.13 -25.77
CA LYS A 667 13.59 11.03 -24.60
C LYS A 667 12.30 11.80 -24.83
N THR A 668 11.21 11.35 -24.22
CA THR A 668 9.94 12.11 -24.14
C THR A 668 9.79 12.71 -22.75
N ALA A 669 9.01 13.78 -22.63
CA ALA A 669 9.05 14.70 -21.48
C ALA A 669 8.48 14.14 -20.15
N ASP A 670 7.88 12.95 -20.14
CA ASP A 670 7.31 12.34 -18.93
C ASP A 670 8.33 11.51 -18.10
N ASP A 671 9.47 11.12 -18.68
CA ASP A 671 10.49 10.25 -18.04
C ASP A 671 11.70 11.03 -17.48
N MET A 672 11.47 12.08 -16.68
CA MET A 672 12.55 12.85 -16.04
C MET A 672 12.95 12.31 -14.66
N TYR A 673 13.89 11.35 -14.63
CA TYR A 673 15.14 11.48 -13.85
C TYR A 673 16.15 10.36 -14.13
N PRO A 674 17.42 10.71 -14.43
CA PRO A 674 18.58 10.05 -13.78
C PRO A 674 19.63 11.07 -13.27
N ASN A 675 20.47 10.67 -12.32
CA ASN A 675 21.66 11.41 -11.83
C ASN A 675 21.43 12.73 -11.06
N CYS A 676 20.49 12.76 -10.11
CA CYS A 676 20.50 13.76 -9.02
C CYS A 676 21.57 13.39 -7.96
N ASP A 677 22.31 14.36 -7.41
CA ASP A 677 23.26 14.13 -6.31
C ASP A 677 22.57 14.16 -4.95
N VAL A 678 22.31 12.97 -4.40
CA VAL A 678 21.68 12.79 -3.09
C VAL A 678 22.45 13.44 -1.94
N ASN A 679 23.78 13.60 -2.05
CA ASN A 679 24.61 14.09 -0.96
C ASN A 679 24.25 15.52 -0.52
N VAL A 680 23.72 16.34 -1.45
CA VAL A 680 23.20 17.69 -1.17
C VAL A 680 22.15 17.70 -0.04
N TRP A 681 21.31 16.67 0.05
CA TRP A 681 20.32 16.50 1.11
C TRP A 681 20.83 15.69 2.31
N LEU A 682 21.99 15.03 2.21
CA LEU A 682 22.59 14.19 3.27
C LEU A 682 23.77 14.85 4.00
N ARG A 683 24.17 16.07 3.60
CA ARG A 683 25.19 16.86 4.27
C ARG A 683 24.87 17.12 5.73
N SER A 684 25.92 17.31 6.52
CA SER A 684 25.84 17.76 7.91
C SER A 684 26.86 18.87 8.10
N CYS A 685 26.43 20.00 8.67
CA CYS A 685 27.28 21.10 9.05
C CYS A 685 28.19 20.68 10.20
N GLU A 686 29.49 20.59 9.93
CA GLU A 686 30.49 20.11 10.89
C GLU A 686 31.09 21.26 11.73
N GLN A 687 30.92 22.51 11.29
CA GLN A 687 31.39 23.72 11.98
C GLN A 687 30.43 24.90 11.75
N GLU A 688 30.06 25.58 12.83
CA GLU A 688 29.29 26.84 12.78
C GLU A 688 30.15 28.01 12.27
N ILE A 689 29.56 28.88 11.45
CA ILE A 689 30.14 30.16 11.06
C ILE A 689 29.48 31.22 11.91
N VAL A 690 30.17 31.62 13.00
CA VAL A 690 29.68 32.63 13.96
C VAL A 690 30.09 34.04 13.53
N GLU A 691 31.35 34.23 13.17
CA GLU A 691 31.83 35.46 12.52
C GLU A 691 31.46 35.42 11.03
N PRO A 692 30.70 36.39 10.49
CA PRO A 692 30.25 36.35 9.10
C PRO A 692 31.41 36.45 8.11
N ILE A 693 31.44 35.52 7.14
CA ILE A 693 32.41 35.52 6.05
C ILE A 693 31.90 36.35 4.87
N GLU A 694 32.76 37.18 4.29
CA GLU A 694 32.46 37.97 3.10
C GLU A 694 32.63 37.12 1.83
N GLY A 695 31.67 37.18 0.91
CA GLY A 695 31.64 36.36 -0.29
C GLY A 695 32.08 37.09 -1.56
N VAL A 696 32.41 36.32 -2.59
CA VAL A 696 32.78 36.85 -3.91
C VAL A 696 31.50 37.13 -4.70
N VAL A 697 31.21 38.41 -4.93
CA VAL A 697 30.07 38.86 -5.75
C VAL A 697 30.43 38.80 -7.24
N GLN A 698 29.50 38.30 -8.04
CA GLN A 698 29.56 38.23 -9.50
C GLN A 698 28.28 38.86 -10.08
N GLY A 699 28.37 39.54 -11.23
CA GLY A 699 27.26 40.33 -11.76
C GLY A 699 26.99 41.60 -10.94
N THR A 700 25.72 41.99 -10.83
CA THR A 700 25.28 43.22 -10.15
C THR A 700 24.18 42.91 -9.13
N VAL A 701 24.48 43.09 -7.84
CA VAL A 701 23.47 43.14 -6.78
C VAL A 701 22.90 44.56 -6.71
N PRO A 702 21.57 44.79 -6.78
CA PRO A 702 21.03 46.15 -6.78
C PRO A 702 21.32 46.92 -5.48
N GLU A 703 21.81 48.15 -5.57
CA GLU A 703 22.19 48.98 -4.41
C GLU A 703 21.05 49.21 -3.40
N TRP A 704 19.79 49.13 -3.84
CA TRP A 704 18.62 49.27 -2.98
C TRP A 704 18.32 48.03 -2.13
N LEU A 705 18.84 46.85 -2.52
CA LEU A 705 18.62 45.60 -1.81
C LEU A 705 19.51 45.55 -0.56
N ASN A 706 18.95 45.94 0.58
CA ASN A 706 19.66 45.94 1.87
C ASN A 706 18.80 45.21 2.91
N GLY A 707 19.40 44.28 3.63
CA GLY A 707 18.70 43.45 4.62
C GLY A 707 19.34 42.08 4.81
N SER A 708 18.68 41.22 5.58
CA SER A 708 19.12 39.84 5.86
C SER A 708 18.11 38.82 5.34
N LEU A 709 18.58 37.92 4.47
CA LEU A 709 17.85 36.69 4.15
C LEU A 709 18.15 35.65 5.25
N LEU A 710 17.18 35.42 6.12
CA LEU A 710 17.21 34.40 7.16
C LEU A 710 16.64 33.09 6.60
N ARG A 711 17.28 31.96 6.86
CA ARG A 711 16.85 30.62 6.43
C ARG A 711 16.96 29.62 7.57
N ASN A 712 16.11 28.60 7.58
CA ASN A 712 16.15 27.45 8.49
C ASN A 712 16.08 26.15 7.68
N GLY A 713 16.53 25.05 8.24
CA GLY A 713 16.50 23.74 7.60
C GLY A 713 17.45 22.72 8.21
N PRO A 714 17.66 21.58 7.51
CA PRO A 714 18.50 20.49 7.97
C PRO A 714 19.93 20.95 8.25
N GLY A 715 20.38 20.83 9.49
CA GLY A 715 21.73 21.22 9.89
C GLY A 715 22.69 20.05 10.03
N SER A 716 22.32 19.04 10.82
CA SER A 716 23.11 17.83 10.96
C SER A 716 22.20 16.61 11.03
N LEU A 717 22.47 15.65 10.14
CA LEU A 717 21.95 14.28 10.22
C LEU A 717 22.76 13.42 11.20
N LYS A 718 23.92 13.89 11.71
CA LYS A 718 24.80 13.14 12.63
C LYS A 718 24.70 13.66 14.07
N VAL A 719 24.79 12.75 15.05
CA VAL A 719 24.97 13.06 16.49
C VAL A 719 25.96 12.06 17.09
N GLY A 720 27.23 12.46 17.19
CA GLY A 720 28.31 11.51 17.47
C GLY A 720 28.40 10.48 16.36
N ASP A 721 28.54 9.20 16.71
CA ASP A 721 28.59 8.09 15.75
C ASP A 721 27.20 7.69 15.21
N MET A 722 26.12 8.33 15.70
CA MET A 722 24.75 8.08 15.26
C MET A 722 24.33 8.97 14.09
N MET A 723 23.38 8.48 13.30
CA MET A 723 22.72 9.22 12.23
C MET A 723 21.19 9.18 12.42
N PHE A 724 20.50 10.25 12.06
CA PHE A 724 19.05 10.29 11.98
C PHE A 724 18.53 9.52 10.75
N ASN A 725 17.35 8.92 10.86
CA ASN A 725 16.72 8.11 9.83
C ASN A 725 15.95 8.93 8.78
N HIS A 726 15.58 10.19 9.07
CA HIS A 726 14.70 11.01 8.25
C HIS A 726 15.18 12.46 8.18
N LEU A 727 15.03 13.12 7.02
CA LEU A 727 15.54 14.46 6.80
C LEU A 727 15.00 15.48 7.81
N PHE A 728 13.72 15.38 8.17
CA PHE A 728 13.05 16.31 9.10
C PHE A 728 13.47 16.13 10.57
N ASP A 729 14.27 15.10 10.88
CA ASP A 729 14.84 14.90 12.22
C ASP A 729 16.20 15.61 12.40
N SER A 730 16.79 16.12 11.32
CA SER A 730 18.09 16.79 11.36
C SER A 730 18.08 17.97 12.33
N SER A 731 19.16 18.14 13.10
CA SER A 731 19.27 19.29 14.01
C SER A 731 19.17 20.61 13.24
N ALA A 732 18.26 21.50 13.63
CA ALA A 732 17.98 22.75 12.92
C ALA A 732 19.20 23.68 12.80
N LEU A 733 19.47 24.16 11.59
CA LEU A 733 20.52 25.13 11.28
C LEU A 733 19.90 26.41 10.74
N LEU A 734 20.19 27.51 11.43
CA LEU A 734 19.88 28.86 10.97
C LEU A 734 21.01 29.33 10.04
N HIS A 735 20.64 30.00 8.96
CA HIS A 735 21.57 30.66 8.04
C HIS A 735 21.15 32.13 7.88
N ARG A 736 22.12 33.02 7.73
CA ARG A 736 21.90 34.44 7.39
C ARG A 736 22.80 34.79 6.21
N PHE A 737 22.19 35.36 5.17
CA PHE A 737 22.89 36.09 4.13
C PHE A 737 22.56 37.57 4.31
N ASN A 738 23.50 38.36 4.82
CA ASN A 738 23.32 39.80 5.02
C ASN A 738 23.80 40.56 3.78
N ILE A 739 22.96 41.44 3.25
CA ILE A 739 23.18 42.26 2.06
C ILE A 739 23.26 43.73 2.50
N ASP A 740 24.38 44.38 2.20
CA ASP A 740 24.70 45.75 2.59
C ASP A 740 25.44 46.45 1.44
N ASN A 741 24.77 47.35 0.74
CA ASN A 741 25.32 48.15 -0.38
C ASN A 741 26.07 47.29 -1.42
N GLY A 742 25.48 46.16 -1.81
CA GLY A 742 26.03 45.21 -2.77
C GLY A 742 27.07 44.23 -2.21
N ARG A 743 27.63 44.46 -1.02
CA ARG A 743 28.41 43.47 -0.28
C ARG A 743 27.48 42.44 0.35
N ILE A 744 27.85 41.16 0.31
CA ILE A 744 27.08 40.08 0.94
C ILE A 744 27.99 39.26 1.86
N THR A 745 27.52 38.99 3.08
CA THR A 745 28.19 38.12 4.05
C THR A 745 27.31 36.94 4.46
N TYR A 746 27.93 35.81 4.79
CA TYR A 746 27.27 34.57 5.17
C TYR A 746 27.70 34.09 6.57
N GLN A 747 26.73 33.59 7.34
CA GLN A 747 26.94 32.96 8.65
C GLN A 747 25.88 31.87 8.89
N CYS A 748 26.20 30.88 9.73
CA CYS A 748 25.25 29.82 10.08
C CYS A 748 25.51 29.24 11.48
N ARG A 749 24.43 29.01 12.24
CA ARG A 749 24.45 28.54 13.63
C ARG A 749 23.28 27.60 13.90
N PHE A 750 23.54 26.50 14.59
CA PHE A 750 22.51 25.56 15.04
C PHE A 750 21.57 26.25 16.03
N LEU A 751 20.27 26.05 15.83
CA LEU A 751 19.26 26.44 16.81
C LEU A 751 19.52 25.63 18.10
N LYS A 752 19.78 26.32 19.22
CA LYS A 752 20.16 25.69 20.48
C LYS A 752 18.92 25.18 21.24
N SER A 753 18.10 24.37 20.57
CA SER A 753 16.94 23.67 21.15
C SER A 753 17.35 22.72 22.28
N ASP A 754 16.42 22.32 23.14
CA ASP A 754 16.72 21.34 24.19
C ASP A 754 16.99 19.95 23.59
N ALA A 755 16.38 19.59 22.46
CA ALA A 755 16.72 18.42 21.68
C ALA A 755 18.19 18.46 21.22
N TYR A 756 18.64 19.54 20.58
CA TYR A 756 20.03 19.73 20.17
C TYR A 756 21.00 19.65 21.37
N LYS A 757 20.72 20.39 22.45
CA LYS A 757 21.53 20.39 23.69
C LYS A 757 21.68 18.98 24.27
N LYS A 758 20.57 18.24 24.41
CA LYS A 758 20.55 16.86 24.96
C LYS A 758 21.32 15.89 24.06
N ASN A 759 21.04 15.90 22.76
CA ASN A 759 21.67 15.05 21.76
C ASN A 759 23.20 15.26 21.70
N ASN A 760 23.65 16.52 21.66
CA ASN A 760 25.07 16.87 21.63
C ASN A 760 25.79 16.51 22.95
N ALA A 761 25.19 16.86 24.11
CA ALA A 761 25.77 16.52 25.41
C ALA A 761 25.90 15.00 25.65
N ALA A 762 24.98 14.20 25.11
CA ALA A 762 25.02 12.75 25.19
C ALA A 762 25.85 12.07 24.08
N ARG A 763 26.29 12.82 23.05
CA ARG A 763 26.95 12.33 21.81
C ARG A 763 26.22 11.16 21.12
N ARG A 764 24.89 11.13 21.24
CA ARG A 764 23.99 10.12 20.65
C ARG A 764 22.57 10.68 20.59
N ILE A 765 21.71 10.10 19.77
CA ILE A 765 20.30 10.52 19.67
C ILE A 765 19.55 10.06 20.92
N VAL A 766 19.13 11.01 21.76
CA VAL A 766 18.40 10.80 23.03
C VAL A 766 16.99 11.40 23.06
N VAL A 767 16.61 12.14 22.02
CA VAL A 767 15.23 12.61 21.78
C VAL A 767 14.66 11.86 20.58
N THR A 768 13.38 11.49 20.67
CA THR A 768 12.64 10.84 19.58
C THR A 768 12.00 11.93 18.73
N GLU A 769 12.26 11.87 17.43
CA GLU A 769 11.91 12.89 16.45
C GLU A 769 10.73 12.41 15.57
N PHE A 770 10.56 12.97 14.37
CA PHE A 770 9.49 12.60 13.44
C PHE A 770 9.68 11.19 12.88
N GLY A 771 10.86 10.85 12.36
CA GLY A 771 11.19 9.56 11.75
C GLY A 771 12.14 8.66 12.57
N THR A 772 12.83 9.20 13.57
CA THR A 772 13.91 8.54 14.33
C THR A 772 13.54 8.31 15.79
N SER A 773 13.88 7.13 16.31
CA SER A 773 13.70 6.79 17.74
C SER A 773 14.97 7.09 18.53
N ALA A 774 14.84 7.69 19.72
CA ALA A 774 15.94 7.83 20.67
C ALA A 774 16.51 6.47 21.08
N VAL A 775 17.83 6.40 21.27
CA VAL A 775 18.47 5.21 21.86
C VAL A 775 18.14 5.17 23.35
N PRO A 776 17.57 4.05 23.87
CA PRO A 776 17.34 3.88 25.29
C PRO A 776 18.63 4.10 26.07
N ASP A 777 18.58 5.00 27.06
CA ASP A 777 19.75 5.33 27.85
C ASP A 777 20.21 4.10 28.67
N PRO A 778 21.47 3.64 28.51
CA PRO A 778 21.99 2.45 29.18
C PRO A 778 22.23 2.67 30.68
N CYS A 779 22.33 3.92 31.13
CA CYS A 779 22.55 4.28 32.53
C CYS A 779 21.24 4.67 33.25
N GLN A 780 20.16 4.97 32.53
CA GLN A 780 18.87 5.27 33.16
C GLN A 780 18.24 4.03 33.79
N THR A 781 18.10 4.09 35.11
CA THR A 781 17.26 3.17 35.89
C THR A 781 15.79 3.27 35.44
N ILE A 782 15.01 2.23 35.74
CA ILE A 782 13.58 2.17 35.38
C ILE A 782 12.81 3.39 35.93
N PHE A 783 13.16 3.86 37.14
CA PHE A 783 12.57 5.06 37.74
C PHE A 783 12.82 6.34 36.96
N GLN A 784 13.99 6.52 36.33
CA GLN A 784 14.26 7.73 35.53
C GLN A 784 13.45 7.72 34.22
N LYS A 785 13.27 6.54 33.60
CA LYS A 785 12.40 6.34 32.44
C LYS A 785 10.92 6.58 32.80
N ILE A 786 10.49 6.17 34.00
CA ILE A 786 9.12 6.42 34.50
C ILE A 786 8.90 7.89 34.87
N ALA A 787 9.86 8.55 35.54
CA ALA A 787 9.76 9.96 35.91
C ALA A 787 9.59 10.87 34.68
N ALA A 788 10.25 10.55 33.57
CA ALA A 788 10.08 11.24 32.30
C ALA A 788 8.62 11.20 31.80
N VAL A 789 7.88 10.09 32.02
CA VAL A 789 6.49 9.91 31.57
C VAL A 789 5.48 10.76 32.40
N PHE A 790 5.87 11.21 33.60
CA PHE A 790 4.98 11.99 34.49
C PHE A 790 5.09 13.51 34.38
N ASN A 791 5.99 14.04 33.55
CA ASN A 791 6.04 15.47 33.25
C ASN A 791 4.79 15.96 32.46
N LYS A 792 4.58 17.29 32.39
CA LYS A 792 3.49 17.89 31.58
C LYS A 792 3.48 17.30 30.15
N PRO A 793 2.30 17.13 29.52
CA PRO A 793 2.22 16.88 28.08
C PRO A 793 3.08 17.89 27.30
N GLY A 794 3.95 17.39 26.42
CA GLY A 794 4.91 18.21 25.66
C GLY A 794 6.35 18.22 26.19
N VAL A 795 6.63 17.86 27.46
CA VAL A 795 8.00 17.98 28.03
C VAL A 795 9.03 17.00 27.45
N ASN A 796 8.57 15.86 26.89
CA ASN A 796 9.41 14.91 26.15
C ASN A 796 9.19 14.95 24.64
N ASN A 797 8.36 15.87 24.12
CA ASN A 797 8.31 16.10 22.68
C ASN A 797 9.60 16.81 22.25
N SER A 798 10.02 16.61 21.01
CA SER A 798 11.09 17.42 20.44
C SER A 798 10.69 18.88 20.32
N ASP A 799 11.66 19.76 20.55
CA ASP A 799 11.61 21.18 20.27
C ASP A 799 12.59 21.57 19.13
N ASN A 800 12.93 20.63 18.26
CA ASN A 800 13.71 20.86 17.05
C ASN A 800 12.88 21.65 16.00
N ALA A 801 12.81 22.97 16.15
CA ALA A 801 12.08 23.87 15.26
C ALA A 801 12.86 24.14 13.96
N MET A 802 12.86 23.15 13.07
CA MET A 802 13.71 23.11 11.87
C MET A 802 13.04 23.61 10.58
N ILE A 803 11.72 23.83 10.57
CA ILE A 803 10.98 24.05 9.33
C ILE A 803 11.18 25.46 8.78
N SER A 804 10.79 26.50 9.53
CA SER A 804 10.69 27.87 9.02
C SER A 804 11.13 28.94 10.01
N ILE A 805 11.12 30.21 9.57
CA ILE A 805 11.34 31.43 10.37
C ILE A 805 10.26 32.44 9.98
N TYR A 806 9.61 33.08 10.96
CA TYR A 806 8.66 34.17 10.74
C TYR A 806 8.80 35.29 11.79
N PRO A 807 8.53 36.56 11.43
CA PRO A 807 8.48 37.68 12.37
C PRO A 807 7.16 37.72 13.15
N PHE A 808 7.25 38.08 14.43
CA PHE A 808 6.14 38.33 15.35
C PHE A 808 6.35 39.72 15.99
N GLY A 809 5.91 40.76 15.28
CA GLY A 809 6.38 42.13 15.55
C GLY A 809 7.84 42.29 15.14
N ASP A 810 8.66 42.88 16.01
CA ASP A 810 10.10 43.10 15.76
C ASP A 810 10.97 41.87 16.06
N GLU A 811 10.39 40.80 16.62
CA GLU A 811 11.08 39.57 17.02
C GLU A 811 10.95 38.46 15.96
N PHE A 812 11.99 37.64 15.79
CA PHE A 812 11.97 36.49 14.88
C PHE A 812 11.88 35.16 15.64
N PHE A 813 11.06 34.24 15.14
CA PHE A 813 10.87 32.92 15.73
C PHE A 813 11.10 31.80 14.71
N ALA A 814 11.69 30.69 15.15
CA ALA A 814 11.83 29.44 14.40
C ALA A 814 10.67 28.47 14.74
N PHE A 815 10.12 27.80 13.71
CA PHE A 815 8.90 26.99 13.81
C PHE A 815 9.04 25.53 13.36
N THR A 816 8.08 24.71 13.80
CA THR A 816 7.74 23.35 13.37
C THR A 816 6.29 23.05 13.81
N GLU A 817 5.71 21.88 13.53
CA GLU A 817 4.35 21.51 13.99
C GLU A 817 4.26 21.16 15.50
N SER A 818 5.19 21.65 16.31
CA SER A 818 5.22 21.55 17.78
C SER A 818 4.72 22.89 18.35
N PRO A 819 3.98 22.91 19.49
CA PRO A 819 3.57 24.17 20.13
C PRO A 819 4.75 24.97 20.73
N ILE A 820 5.98 24.45 20.64
CA ILE A 820 7.21 25.10 21.10
C ILE A 820 7.88 25.80 19.92
N ILE A 821 8.13 27.10 20.09
CA ILE A 821 8.86 27.95 19.13
C ILE A 821 10.06 28.60 19.84
N HIS A 822 11.10 28.95 19.09
CA HIS A 822 12.31 29.57 19.66
C HIS A 822 12.52 30.95 19.07
N ARG A 823 12.71 31.94 19.93
CA ARG A 823 13.09 33.30 19.54
C ARG A 823 14.56 33.32 19.15
N ILE A 824 14.87 33.93 18.02
CA ILE A 824 16.22 34.03 17.47
C ILE A 824 16.60 35.49 17.26
N ASP A 825 17.85 35.80 17.55
CA ASP A 825 18.47 37.06 17.14
C ASP A 825 18.72 37.01 15.61
N PRO A 826 18.12 37.91 14.81
CA PRO A 826 18.27 37.88 13.36
C PRO A 826 19.65 38.35 12.88
N GLU A 827 20.42 39.07 13.71
CA GLU A 827 21.76 39.51 13.40
C GLU A 827 22.82 38.47 13.78
N THR A 828 22.77 37.95 15.02
CA THR A 828 23.81 37.01 15.50
C THR A 828 23.45 35.53 15.28
N LEU A 829 22.19 35.21 14.98
CA LEU A 829 21.63 33.85 14.97
C LEU A 829 21.72 33.11 16.33
N ASP A 830 21.86 33.84 17.45
CA ASP A 830 21.73 33.23 18.77
C ASP A 830 20.27 32.83 19.07
N THR A 831 20.12 31.74 19.82
CA THR A 831 18.81 31.24 20.28
C THR A 831 18.50 31.86 21.64
N GLU A 832 17.84 33.01 21.63
CA GLU A 832 17.67 33.84 22.82
C GLU A 832 16.65 33.29 23.82
N ALA A 833 15.52 32.77 23.35
CA ALA A 833 14.41 32.34 24.21
C ALA A 833 13.63 31.17 23.62
N LYS A 834 12.92 30.45 24.49
CA LYS A 834 12.03 29.34 24.15
C LYS A 834 10.62 29.67 24.66
N LEU A 835 9.64 29.62 23.77
CA LEU A 835 8.25 29.92 24.04
C LEU A 835 7.39 28.67 23.79
N ASN A 836 6.33 28.48 24.59
CA ASN A 836 5.33 27.44 24.37
C ASN A 836 3.97 28.11 24.15
N VAL A 837 3.49 28.08 22.90
CA VAL A 837 2.23 28.74 22.50
C VAL A 837 1.02 28.16 23.25
N SER A 838 1.10 26.89 23.68
CA SER A 838 0.08 26.24 24.51
C SER A 838 -0.05 26.80 25.95
N ASP A 839 0.92 27.55 26.46
CA ASP A 839 0.78 28.24 27.76
C ASP A 839 0.00 29.58 27.62
N TYR A 840 -0.24 30.05 26.38
CA TYR A 840 -0.99 31.28 26.07
C TYR A 840 -2.39 31.00 25.51
N VAL A 841 -2.52 30.03 24.59
CA VAL A 841 -3.80 29.66 23.95
C VAL A 841 -4.04 28.15 24.02
N GLY A 842 -5.30 27.74 24.10
CA GLY A 842 -5.74 26.36 24.37
C GLY A 842 -5.55 25.34 23.23
N ILE A 843 -4.34 25.25 22.68
CA ILE A 843 -3.96 24.35 21.58
C ILE A 843 -3.00 23.24 22.05
N VAL A 844 -2.86 22.18 21.26
CA VAL A 844 -1.83 21.12 21.46
C VAL A 844 -0.70 21.16 20.41
N ASN A 845 -0.92 21.84 19.29
CA ASN A 845 0.06 22.14 18.24
C ASN A 845 -0.46 23.25 17.31
N HIS A 846 0.41 23.75 16.43
CA HIS A 846 0.08 24.70 15.36
C HIS A 846 0.80 24.36 14.05
N THR A 847 0.40 24.99 12.95
CA THR A 847 1.08 24.93 11.63
C THR A 847 2.43 25.66 11.64
N SER A 848 3.34 25.26 10.75
CA SER A 848 4.68 25.85 10.58
C SER A 848 4.70 27.13 9.75
N HIS A 849 3.57 27.49 9.13
CA HIS A 849 3.43 28.62 8.22
C HIS A 849 2.30 29.56 8.68
N PRO A 850 2.58 30.46 9.66
CA PRO A 850 1.67 31.53 10.03
C PRO A 850 1.51 32.57 8.90
N HIS A 851 0.36 33.25 8.90
CA HIS A 851 0.09 34.41 8.06
C HIS A 851 0.40 35.71 8.82
N VAL A 852 1.49 36.38 8.43
CA VAL A 852 1.83 37.74 8.90
C VAL A 852 1.09 38.76 8.02
N MET A 853 0.27 39.60 8.64
CA MET A 853 -0.54 40.63 7.97
C MET A 853 0.20 41.97 7.89
N SER A 854 -0.23 42.85 6.98
CA SER A 854 0.40 44.17 6.76
C SER A 854 0.15 45.20 7.88
N ASP A 855 -0.69 44.89 8.87
CA ASP A 855 -0.85 45.64 10.13
C ASP A 855 0.03 45.08 11.27
N GLY A 856 0.86 44.06 10.99
CA GLY A 856 1.68 43.37 11.97
C GLY A 856 0.93 42.35 12.85
N THR A 857 -0.37 42.11 12.59
CA THR A 857 -1.12 41.01 13.22
C THR A 857 -0.67 39.69 12.61
N VAL A 858 -0.49 38.65 13.43
CA VAL A 858 -0.16 37.30 12.94
C VAL A 858 -1.33 36.35 13.19
N TYR A 859 -1.66 35.52 12.21
CA TYR A 859 -2.61 34.42 12.35
C TYR A 859 -1.91 33.08 12.19
N ASN A 860 -2.26 32.07 13.00
CA ASN A 860 -1.77 30.70 12.81
C ASN A 860 -2.90 29.69 13.05
N LEU A 861 -2.87 28.54 12.37
CA LEU A 861 -3.81 27.44 12.59
C LEU A 861 -3.25 26.49 13.65
N GLY A 862 -4.10 25.98 14.55
CA GLY A 862 -3.74 24.92 15.50
C GLY A 862 -4.86 23.96 15.84
N CYS A 863 -4.54 22.89 16.55
CA CYS A 863 -5.53 21.92 17.04
C CYS A 863 -5.84 22.17 18.52
N SER A 864 -7.13 22.30 18.86
CA SER A 864 -7.62 22.43 20.23
C SER A 864 -8.37 21.15 20.64
N VAL A 865 -8.20 20.70 21.89
CA VAL A 865 -8.96 19.57 22.43
C VAL A 865 -10.22 20.08 23.12
N THR A 866 -11.38 19.89 22.49
CA THR A 866 -12.68 20.36 23.00
C THR A 866 -13.48 19.22 23.66
N LYS A 867 -14.58 19.56 24.35
CA LYS A 867 -15.49 18.57 24.97
C LYS A 867 -16.13 17.59 23.98
N THR A 868 -16.18 17.92 22.68
CA THR A 868 -16.77 17.07 21.63
C THR A 868 -15.74 16.28 20.82
N GLY A 869 -14.46 16.65 20.91
CA GLY A 869 -13.33 16.09 20.16
C GLY A 869 -12.26 17.14 19.81
N PRO A 870 -11.23 16.79 19.04
CA PRO A 870 -10.31 17.77 18.45
C PRO A 870 -11.03 18.74 17.50
N ALA A 871 -10.55 19.98 17.42
CA ALA A 871 -11.04 21.02 16.53
C ALA A 871 -9.90 21.87 15.96
N TYR A 872 -9.97 22.16 14.65
CA TYR A 872 -9.06 23.10 13.98
C TYR A 872 -9.44 24.51 14.36
N THR A 873 -8.46 25.31 14.75
CA THR A 873 -8.67 26.54 15.50
C THR A 873 -7.72 27.62 15.03
N ILE A 874 -8.27 28.75 14.57
CA ILE A 874 -7.48 29.90 14.14
C ILE A 874 -7.14 30.75 15.36
N ILE A 875 -5.84 31.00 15.53
CA ILE A 875 -5.25 31.84 16.56
C ILE A 875 -4.95 33.20 15.93
N CYS A 876 -5.28 34.28 16.64
CA CYS A 876 -4.90 35.65 16.32
C CYS A 876 -3.92 36.16 17.38
N PHE A 877 -2.73 36.56 16.95
CA PHE A 877 -1.70 37.24 17.71
C PHE A 877 -1.74 38.74 17.32
N PRO A 878 -2.41 39.59 18.11
CA PRO A 878 -2.62 40.99 17.74
C PRO A 878 -1.30 41.77 17.80
N HIS A 879 -1.11 42.71 16.87
CA HIS A 879 0.06 43.58 16.89
C HIS A 879 0.12 44.46 18.14
N GLY A 880 1.30 44.55 18.76
CA GLY A 880 1.58 45.42 19.91
C GLY A 880 2.23 44.71 21.11
N PRO A 881 2.46 45.43 22.22
CA PRO A 881 3.10 44.89 23.42
C PRO A 881 2.31 43.73 24.03
N GLY A 882 3.00 42.63 24.35
CA GLY A 882 2.38 41.42 24.86
C GLY A 882 1.53 40.68 23.82
N MET A 883 2.03 40.57 22.59
CA MET A 883 1.36 39.89 21.47
C MET A 883 0.90 38.46 21.82
N PHE A 884 1.70 37.73 22.60
CA PHE A 884 1.38 36.37 23.04
C PHE A 884 0.38 36.35 24.20
N GLU A 885 0.50 37.25 25.19
CA GLU A 885 -0.45 37.41 26.30
C GLU A 885 -1.85 37.84 25.82
N ASN A 886 -1.92 38.56 24.70
CA ASN A 886 -3.16 38.99 24.05
C ASN A 886 -3.63 38.03 22.92
N ALA A 887 -2.94 36.90 22.73
CA ALA A 887 -3.30 35.92 21.71
C ALA A 887 -4.64 35.26 22.03
N ARG A 888 -5.47 35.05 21.00
CA ARG A 888 -6.84 34.54 21.18
C ARG A 888 -7.30 33.68 20.02
N ILE A 889 -8.20 32.74 20.34
CA ILE A 889 -8.94 31.97 19.35
C ILE A 889 -9.99 32.88 18.70
N VAL A 890 -10.03 32.92 17.37
CA VAL A 890 -10.98 33.75 16.59
C VAL A 890 -11.96 32.94 15.73
N ALA A 891 -11.59 31.72 15.33
CA ALA A 891 -12.46 30.83 14.57
C ALA A 891 -12.15 29.36 14.92
N SER A 892 -13.13 28.46 14.82
CA SER A 892 -12.90 27.03 15.05
C SER A 892 -13.90 26.14 14.33
N VAL A 893 -13.43 25.00 13.80
CA VAL A 893 -14.25 23.96 13.19
C VAL A 893 -13.87 22.58 13.76
N PRO A 894 -14.83 21.74 14.21
CA PRO A 894 -14.53 20.39 14.71
C PRO A 894 -13.87 19.53 13.63
N ALA A 895 -12.85 18.76 14.01
CA ALA A 895 -12.23 17.79 13.10
C ALA A 895 -13.20 16.63 12.82
N ARG A 896 -13.25 16.15 11.56
CA ARG A 896 -14.27 15.15 11.16
C ARG A 896 -14.10 13.79 11.83
N TRP A 897 -12.89 13.48 12.28
CA TRP A 897 -12.54 12.20 12.92
C TRP A 897 -12.00 12.40 14.35
N LYS A 898 -12.82 12.09 15.35
CA LYS A 898 -12.53 12.34 16.79
C LYS A 898 -11.22 11.76 17.34
N PHE A 899 -10.68 10.72 16.71
CA PHE A 899 -9.43 10.06 17.11
C PHE A 899 -8.35 10.09 16.01
N HIS A 900 -8.62 10.75 14.88
CA HIS A 900 -7.73 10.84 13.72
C HIS A 900 -7.83 12.25 13.08
N PRO A 901 -7.56 13.36 13.79
CA PRO A 901 -7.52 14.68 13.15
C PRO A 901 -6.54 14.66 11.97
N GLY A 902 -6.96 15.22 10.84
CA GLY A 902 -6.12 15.51 9.68
C GLY A 902 -4.85 16.29 10.04
N TYR A 903 -3.75 15.95 9.37
CA TYR A 903 -2.47 16.67 9.45
C TYR A 903 -2.56 18.00 8.69
N MET A 904 -2.09 19.07 9.33
CA MET A 904 -2.10 20.44 8.80
C MET A 904 -0.67 20.99 8.84
N HIS A 905 -0.16 21.46 7.70
CA HIS A 905 1.16 22.11 7.59
C HIS A 905 1.03 23.63 7.38
N THR A 906 0.00 24.05 6.64
CA THR A 906 -0.42 25.45 6.47
C THR A 906 -1.95 25.56 6.33
N PHE A 907 -2.45 26.79 6.33
CA PHE A 907 -3.84 27.18 6.11
C PHE A 907 -3.92 28.38 5.14
N GLY A 908 -5.12 28.90 4.88
CA GLY A 908 -5.32 30.08 4.05
C GLY A 908 -6.12 31.19 4.73
N ILE A 909 -5.95 32.43 4.27
CA ILE A 909 -6.73 33.61 4.68
C ILE A 909 -7.10 34.45 3.45
N THR A 910 -8.37 34.83 3.30
CA THR A 910 -8.86 35.80 2.31
C THR A 910 -9.30 37.08 3.00
N GLU A 911 -9.89 38.04 2.27
CA GLU A 911 -10.47 39.24 2.88
C GLU A 911 -11.52 38.92 3.96
N ASN A 912 -12.44 37.98 3.69
CA ASN A 912 -13.58 37.66 4.58
C ASN A 912 -13.54 36.25 5.19
N TYR A 913 -12.66 35.34 4.75
CA TYR A 913 -12.64 33.94 5.22
C TYR A 913 -11.26 33.44 5.68
N PHE A 914 -11.26 32.54 6.67
CA PHE A 914 -10.18 31.58 6.88
C PHE A 914 -10.49 30.30 6.11
N VAL A 915 -9.47 29.75 5.43
CA VAL A 915 -9.56 28.55 4.59
C VAL A 915 -8.81 27.41 5.28
N ILE A 916 -9.50 26.30 5.59
CA ILE A 916 -8.89 25.11 6.21
C ILE A 916 -9.13 23.91 5.30
N VAL A 917 -8.06 23.22 4.89
CA VAL A 917 -8.10 22.07 3.97
C VAL A 917 -7.84 20.78 4.76
N GLU A 918 -8.90 20.13 5.23
CA GLU A 918 -8.79 18.85 5.96
C GLU A 918 -8.55 17.68 4.99
N GLN A 919 -7.27 17.38 4.78
CA GLN A 919 -6.78 16.30 3.93
C GLN A 919 -7.00 14.89 4.53
N PRO A 920 -6.86 13.81 3.73
CA PRO A 920 -7.06 12.42 4.19
C PRO A 920 -5.86 11.83 4.94
N LEU A 921 -4.73 12.54 5.01
CA LEU A 921 -3.63 12.23 5.92
C LEU A 921 -4.00 12.69 7.34
N SER A 922 -3.94 11.78 8.31
CA SER A 922 -4.39 12.00 9.69
C SER A 922 -3.36 11.57 10.73
N VAL A 923 -3.41 12.16 11.93
CA VAL A 923 -2.66 11.75 13.11
C VAL A 923 -3.57 10.90 14.00
N SER A 924 -3.31 9.60 14.09
CA SER A 924 -4.04 8.70 15.00
C SER A 924 -3.68 9.00 16.45
N VAL A 925 -4.60 9.62 17.20
CA VAL A 925 -4.40 9.98 18.62
C VAL A 925 -4.08 8.75 19.49
N PRO A 926 -4.78 7.60 19.36
CA PRO A 926 -4.41 6.38 20.09
C PRO A 926 -3.01 5.89 19.74
N THR A 927 -2.62 5.95 18.46
CA THR A 927 -1.27 5.52 18.04
C THR A 927 -0.20 6.49 18.56
N MET A 928 -0.46 7.80 18.55
CA MET A 928 0.45 8.83 19.07
C MET A 928 0.75 8.61 20.57
N VAL A 929 -0.27 8.35 21.39
CA VAL A 929 -0.09 8.01 22.81
C VAL A 929 0.70 6.70 22.99
N VAL A 930 0.40 5.67 22.19
CA VAL A 930 1.15 4.41 22.20
C VAL A 930 2.60 4.59 21.72
N SER A 931 2.85 5.48 20.77
CA SER A 931 4.20 5.79 20.28
C SER A 931 5.01 6.55 21.33
N GLN A 932 4.44 7.55 22.00
CA GLN A 932 5.08 8.25 23.12
C GLN A 932 5.43 7.27 24.26
N LEU A 933 4.52 6.37 24.63
CA LEU A 933 4.75 5.36 25.68
C LEU A 933 5.76 4.26 25.27
N ARG A 934 5.94 4.01 23.97
CA ARG A 934 6.85 2.96 23.44
C ARG A 934 8.11 3.54 22.77
N ASN A 935 8.37 4.84 22.94
CA ASN A 935 9.48 5.57 22.31
C ASN A 935 9.60 5.31 20.80
N ARG A 936 8.48 5.41 20.07
CA ARG A 936 8.41 5.28 18.61
C ARG A 936 8.26 6.65 17.93
N PRO A 937 8.70 6.83 16.68
CA PRO A 937 8.68 8.13 16.00
C PRO A 937 7.25 8.61 15.72
N MET A 938 7.07 9.93 15.55
CA MET A 938 5.76 10.52 15.28
C MET A 938 5.14 10.05 13.96
N ALA A 939 5.96 9.78 12.93
CA ALA A 939 5.50 9.26 11.64
C ALA A 939 4.71 7.95 11.76
N ALA A 940 4.98 7.12 12.78
CA ALA A 940 4.22 5.89 13.03
C ALA A 940 2.77 6.13 13.49
N ALA A 941 2.39 7.36 13.84
CA ALA A 941 1.00 7.76 14.11
C ALA A 941 0.28 8.35 12.89
N LEU A 942 0.98 8.61 11.78
CA LEU A 942 0.36 9.08 10.54
C LEU A 942 -0.42 7.96 9.85
N LYS A 943 -1.57 8.31 9.28
CA LYS A 943 -2.45 7.38 8.56
C LYS A 943 -3.17 8.06 7.40
N TRP A 944 -2.94 7.55 6.20
CA TRP A 944 -3.65 7.92 4.98
C TRP A 944 -5.00 7.20 4.89
N PHE A 945 -6.03 7.90 4.42
CA PHE A 945 -7.35 7.35 4.13
C PHE A 945 -7.73 7.56 2.66
N GLU A 946 -7.12 6.79 1.76
CA GLU A 946 -7.27 6.89 0.29
C GLU A 946 -8.71 7.09 -0.22
N ARG A 947 -9.70 6.41 0.38
CA ARG A 947 -11.13 6.49 -0.04
C ARG A 947 -11.92 7.63 0.62
N GLN A 948 -11.26 8.62 1.22
CA GLN A 948 -11.91 9.74 1.92
C GLN A 948 -11.57 11.06 1.22
N GLN A 949 -12.59 11.83 0.85
CA GLN A 949 -12.45 13.14 0.19
C GLN A 949 -11.61 14.12 1.02
N THR A 950 -10.93 15.08 0.38
CA THR A 950 -10.44 16.28 1.07
C THR A 950 -11.61 17.24 1.30
N TYR A 951 -11.68 17.86 2.48
CA TYR A 951 -12.73 18.83 2.85
C TYR A 951 -12.12 20.23 2.90
N ILE A 952 -12.74 21.22 2.25
CA ILE A 952 -12.31 22.62 2.31
C ILE A 952 -13.37 23.43 3.06
N TYR A 953 -13.00 23.93 4.24
CA TYR A 953 -13.86 24.75 5.10
C TYR A 953 -13.58 26.23 4.86
N LEU A 954 -14.64 27.05 4.75
CA LEU A 954 -14.57 28.50 4.82
C LEU A 954 -15.22 28.98 6.12
N LEU A 955 -14.41 29.54 7.02
CA LEU A 955 -14.86 30.15 8.27
C LEU A 955 -14.86 31.67 8.11
N ASP A 956 -15.95 32.33 8.49
CA ASP A 956 -16.12 33.77 8.52
C ASP A 956 -15.08 34.43 9.44
N ARG A 957 -14.36 35.46 8.96
CA ARG A 957 -13.29 36.12 9.75
C ARG A 957 -13.80 37.01 10.87
N ASP A 958 -15.00 37.55 10.75
CA ASP A 958 -15.59 38.48 11.74
C ASP A 958 -16.34 37.72 12.84
N THR A 959 -17.04 36.64 12.50
CA THR A 959 -17.85 35.85 13.45
C THR A 959 -17.20 34.55 13.89
N GLY A 960 -16.18 34.06 13.17
CA GLY A 960 -15.54 32.77 13.40
C GLY A 960 -16.39 31.55 12.98
N GLU A 961 -17.58 31.77 12.40
CA GLU A 961 -18.53 30.71 12.07
C GLU A 961 -18.20 30.02 10.75
N LEU A 962 -18.39 28.70 10.69
CA LEU A 962 -18.32 27.93 9.44
C LEU A 962 -19.46 28.36 8.49
N ARG A 963 -19.11 28.91 7.32
CA ARG A 963 -20.07 29.37 6.29
C ARG A 963 -20.28 28.34 5.19
N HIS A 964 -19.21 27.70 4.74
CA HIS A 964 -19.25 26.74 3.64
C HIS A 964 -18.30 25.56 3.86
N THR A 965 -18.67 24.41 3.31
CA THR A 965 -17.82 23.22 3.20
C THR A 965 -17.89 22.70 1.76
N TYR A 966 -16.73 22.56 1.13
CA TYR A 966 -16.57 21.99 -0.21
C TYR A 966 -15.84 20.65 -0.11
N HIS A 967 -16.11 19.77 -1.06
CA HIS A 967 -15.56 18.43 -1.16
C HIS A 967 -14.75 18.30 -2.45
N THR A 968 -13.67 17.53 -2.43
CA THR A 968 -12.86 17.23 -3.61
C THR A 968 -12.27 15.83 -3.50
N GLU A 969 -11.67 15.33 -4.58
CA GLU A 969 -10.87 14.10 -4.56
C GLU A 969 -9.84 14.09 -3.40
N PRO A 970 -9.46 12.90 -2.90
CA PRO A 970 -8.34 12.76 -1.97
C PRO A 970 -7.06 13.33 -2.59
N PHE A 971 -6.37 14.21 -1.86
CA PHE A 971 -5.01 14.64 -2.18
C PHE A 971 -4.23 14.90 -0.89
N PHE A 972 -2.91 14.82 -0.97
CA PHE A 972 -1.99 15.26 0.08
C PHE A 972 -1.43 16.64 -0.31
N TYR A 973 -1.24 17.54 0.64
CA TYR A 973 -0.60 18.84 0.41
C TYR A 973 0.29 19.25 1.58
N LEU A 974 1.30 20.06 1.25
CA LEU A 974 2.08 20.83 2.22
C LEU A 974 1.76 22.32 2.07
N HIS A 975 1.96 22.90 0.88
CA HIS A 975 1.87 24.34 0.69
C HIS A 975 0.62 24.80 -0.09
N ILE A 976 0.05 25.91 0.37
CA ILE A 976 -0.91 26.72 -0.37
C ILE A 976 -0.13 27.88 -1.02
N ILE A 977 -0.37 28.14 -2.30
CA ILE A 977 0.30 29.18 -3.10
C ILE A 977 -0.32 30.54 -2.75
N ASN A 978 -1.64 30.66 -2.84
CA ASN A 978 -2.45 31.78 -2.35
C ASN A 978 -3.93 31.40 -2.32
N GLN A 979 -4.75 32.24 -1.70
CA GLN A 979 -6.20 32.16 -1.72
C GLN A 979 -6.79 33.57 -1.72
N TYR A 980 -7.87 33.81 -2.46
CA TYR A 980 -8.45 35.14 -2.57
C TYR A 980 -9.92 35.12 -3.02
N GLU A 981 -10.64 36.21 -2.76
CA GLU A 981 -12.02 36.37 -3.22
C GLU A 981 -12.09 37.10 -4.56
N ARG A 982 -12.92 36.60 -5.47
CA ARG A 982 -13.17 37.20 -6.78
C ARG A 982 -14.58 36.82 -7.27
N GLU A 983 -15.35 37.82 -7.69
CA GLU A 983 -16.64 37.67 -8.42
C GLU A 983 -17.69 36.75 -7.75
N GLY A 984 -17.63 36.58 -6.43
CA GLY A 984 -18.53 35.71 -5.67
C GLY A 984 -18.02 34.27 -5.48
N HIS A 985 -16.73 34.04 -5.69
CA HIS A 985 -16.02 32.80 -5.42
C HIS A 985 -14.79 33.07 -4.53
N VAL A 986 -14.34 32.05 -3.80
CA VAL A 986 -12.95 31.98 -3.29
C VAL A 986 -12.13 31.16 -4.29
N VAL A 987 -11.02 31.70 -4.75
CA VAL A 987 -9.98 30.97 -5.47
C VAL A 987 -8.98 30.43 -4.44
N LEU A 988 -8.54 29.19 -4.60
CA LEU A 988 -7.52 28.53 -3.78
C LEU A 988 -6.50 27.86 -4.70
N ASP A 989 -5.29 28.39 -4.70
CA ASP A 989 -4.16 27.91 -5.50
C ASP A 989 -3.19 27.16 -4.57
N ILE A 990 -2.86 25.90 -4.88
CA ILE A 990 -2.32 24.94 -3.90
C ILE A 990 -1.43 23.87 -4.55
N CYS A 991 -0.33 23.46 -3.89
CA CYS A 991 0.53 22.38 -4.35
C CYS A 991 0.02 21.02 -3.82
N CYS A 992 -0.46 20.17 -4.72
CA CYS A 992 -1.11 18.90 -4.38
C CYS A 992 -0.37 17.68 -4.92
N TYR A 993 -0.10 16.72 -4.04
CA TYR A 993 0.29 15.36 -4.35
C TYR A 993 -0.94 14.45 -4.41
N LYS A 994 -0.85 13.36 -5.18
CA LYS A 994 -1.89 12.32 -5.20
C LYS A 994 -2.10 11.67 -3.81
N ASP A 995 -1.00 11.41 -3.11
CA ASP A 995 -0.95 10.69 -1.84
C ASP A 995 0.35 11.07 -1.09
N PRO A 996 0.53 10.70 0.20
CA PRO A 996 1.64 11.19 1.01
C PRO A 996 2.96 10.39 0.82
N ALA A 997 3.14 9.67 -0.30
CA ALA A 997 4.38 8.94 -0.59
C ALA A 997 5.65 9.82 -0.55
N MET A 998 5.53 11.12 -0.84
CA MET A 998 6.60 12.11 -0.67
C MET A 998 7.23 12.09 0.74
N LEU A 999 6.47 11.81 1.80
CA LEU A 999 7.01 11.72 3.17
C LEU A 999 7.95 10.52 3.33
N ASN A 1000 7.70 9.44 2.60
CA ASN A 1000 8.55 8.25 2.59
C ASN A 1000 9.85 8.49 1.80
N CYS A 1001 9.82 9.33 0.76
CA CYS A 1001 11.02 9.74 0.03
C CYS A 1001 12.07 10.42 0.94
N MET A 1002 11.63 11.12 2.00
CA MET A 1002 12.50 11.86 2.92
C MET A 1002 13.18 11.00 4.01
N TYR A 1003 12.99 9.67 4.02
CA TYR A 1003 13.84 8.76 4.80
C TYR A 1003 15.24 8.66 4.17
N VAL A 1004 16.29 8.69 4.99
CA VAL A 1004 17.69 8.72 4.52
C VAL A 1004 18.04 7.50 3.66
N ASP A 1005 17.57 6.30 4.03
CA ASP A 1005 17.80 5.10 3.22
C ASP A 1005 16.98 5.09 1.92
N THR A 1006 15.82 5.75 1.89
CA THR A 1006 15.03 5.94 0.67
C THR A 1006 15.68 6.97 -0.27
N MET A 1007 16.21 8.08 0.28
CA MET A 1007 17.00 9.05 -0.48
C MET A 1007 18.26 8.39 -1.07
N ARG A 1008 19.04 7.65 -0.27
CA ARG A 1008 20.22 6.90 -0.74
C ARG A 1008 19.92 5.93 -1.88
N ASN A 1009 18.72 5.35 -1.89
CA ASN A 1009 18.26 4.43 -2.92
C ASN A 1009 17.38 5.08 -4.00
N MET A 1010 17.27 6.42 -4.07
CA MET A 1010 16.36 7.10 -5.01
C MET A 1010 16.64 6.71 -6.47
N GLN A 1011 17.90 6.54 -6.84
CA GLN A 1011 18.35 6.16 -8.18
C GLN A 1011 17.96 4.72 -8.56
N ASN A 1012 17.63 3.87 -7.57
CA ASN A 1012 17.17 2.50 -7.76
C ASN A 1012 15.63 2.38 -7.82
N ASN A 1013 14.89 3.47 -7.58
CA ASN A 1013 13.42 3.49 -7.55
C ASN A 1013 12.84 4.30 -8.73
N PRO A 1014 12.33 3.65 -9.80
CA PRO A 1014 11.83 4.34 -11.01
C PRO A 1014 10.53 5.15 -10.78
N ASP A 1015 9.88 4.99 -9.63
CA ASP A 1015 8.70 5.78 -9.27
C ASP A 1015 9.01 6.93 -8.29
N TYR A 1016 10.25 7.09 -7.81
CA TYR A 1016 10.63 8.13 -6.85
C TYR A 1016 10.28 9.54 -7.35
N ALA A 1017 10.56 9.85 -8.62
CA ALA A 1017 10.20 11.12 -9.22
C ALA A 1017 8.68 11.38 -9.21
N LYS A 1018 7.86 10.34 -9.42
CA LYS A 1018 6.38 10.44 -9.39
C LYS A 1018 5.86 10.61 -7.96
N MET A 1019 6.48 9.95 -6.98
CA MET A 1019 6.19 10.09 -5.56
C MET A 1019 6.46 11.51 -5.04
N PHE A 1020 7.40 12.23 -5.66
CA PHE A 1020 7.83 13.58 -5.24
C PHE A 1020 7.18 14.74 -6.04
N ARG A 1021 6.29 14.44 -7.00
CA ARG A 1021 5.75 15.41 -7.98
C ARG A 1021 4.46 16.12 -7.50
N GLY A 1022 4.60 17.13 -6.64
CA GLY A 1022 3.50 18.01 -6.23
C GLY A 1022 3.04 18.90 -7.39
N ARG A 1023 1.74 18.99 -7.67
CA ARG A 1023 1.17 19.76 -8.81
C ARG A 1023 0.53 21.07 -8.35
N PRO A 1024 0.79 22.22 -9.00
CA PRO A 1024 0.12 23.48 -8.68
C PRO A 1024 -1.29 23.50 -9.30
N LEU A 1025 -2.30 23.42 -8.45
CA LEU A 1025 -3.73 23.31 -8.79
C LEU A 1025 -4.51 24.54 -8.32
N ARG A 1026 -5.55 24.91 -9.09
CA ARG A 1026 -6.51 25.97 -8.75
C ARG A 1026 -7.89 25.40 -8.51
N PHE A 1027 -8.40 25.54 -7.29
CA PHE A 1027 -9.80 25.34 -6.95
C PHE A 1027 -10.56 26.66 -7.01
N VAL A 1028 -11.84 26.62 -7.42
CA VAL A 1028 -12.73 27.79 -7.40
C VAL A 1028 -14.02 27.42 -6.66
N LEU A 1029 -14.27 28.10 -5.55
CA LEU A 1029 -15.23 27.75 -4.51
C LEU A 1029 -16.40 28.76 -4.51
N PRO A 1030 -17.58 28.40 -5.04
CA PRO A 1030 -18.69 29.35 -5.21
C PRO A 1030 -19.34 29.73 -3.88
N LEU A 1031 -19.36 31.03 -3.53
CA LEU A 1031 -19.98 31.53 -2.28
C LEU A 1031 -21.51 31.69 -2.37
N ARG A 1032 -22.07 31.67 -3.60
CA ARG A 1032 -23.50 32.00 -3.85
C ARG A 1032 -24.24 30.95 -4.68
N TYR A 1033 -24.37 29.73 -4.15
CA TYR A 1033 -25.32 28.73 -4.64
C TYR A 1033 -26.63 28.80 -3.85
N GLY A 1034 -27.74 29.05 -4.54
CA GLY A 1034 -29.01 29.43 -3.88
C GLY A 1034 -29.89 28.25 -3.47
N ALA A 1035 -30.60 28.40 -2.35
CA ALA A 1035 -31.73 27.55 -1.93
C ALA A 1035 -32.99 27.69 -2.84
N ARG A 1036 -32.77 27.87 -4.14
CA ARG A 1036 -33.77 28.17 -5.18
C ARG A 1036 -33.56 27.37 -6.47
N ALA A 1037 -32.52 26.55 -6.57
CA ALA A 1037 -32.41 25.55 -7.62
C ALA A 1037 -33.55 24.52 -7.45
N LYS A 1038 -34.65 24.68 -8.21
CA LYS A 1038 -35.58 23.59 -8.44
C LYS A 1038 -34.87 22.58 -9.35
N PRO A 1039 -34.58 21.34 -8.91
CA PRO A 1039 -34.04 20.35 -9.82
C PRO A 1039 -35.09 20.08 -10.90
N ALA A 1040 -34.69 20.20 -12.16
CA ALA A 1040 -35.56 20.03 -13.32
C ALA A 1040 -35.80 18.54 -13.61
N PHE A 1041 -36.40 17.82 -12.66
CA PHE A 1041 -36.80 16.42 -12.82
C PHE A 1041 -37.86 16.29 -13.94
N GLN A 1042 -37.40 15.97 -15.15
CA GLN A 1042 -38.22 15.19 -16.07
C GLN A 1042 -38.39 13.78 -15.47
N LYS A 1043 -39.60 13.23 -15.55
CA LYS A 1043 -39.95 11.97 -14.89
C LYS A 1043 -39.32 10.76 -15.60
N ALA A 1044 -38.32 10.16 -14.97
CA ALA A 1044 -38.16 8.71 -14.96
C ALA A 1044 -38.80 8.14 -13.67
N ALA A 1045 -39.11 6.84 -13.65
CA ALA A 1045 -39.89 6.23 -12.57
C ALA A 1045 -39.08 5.91 -11.31
N SER A 1046 -39.81 5.79 -10.19
CA SER A 1046 -39.40 5.38 -8.84
C SER A 1046 -38.14 4.51 -8.73
N VAL A 1047 -37.16 5.01 -7.96
CA VAL A 1047 -36.07 4.22 -7.35
C VAL A 1047 -36.01 4.61 -5.87
N ASP A 1048 -35.95 3.62 -4.97
CA ASP A 1048 -35.93 3.86 -3.52
C ASP A 1048 -34.60 4.42 -3.02
N ALA A 1049 -34.67 5.36 -2.08
CA ALA A 1049 -33.52 6.09 -1.57
C ALA A 1049 -32.72 5.26 -0.54
N SER A 1050 -31.81 4.43 -1.03
CA SER A 1050 -30.75 3.80 -0.23
C SER A 1050 -29.35 4.26 -0.71
N GLY A 1051 -28.35 4.18 0.17
CA GLY A 1051 -27.07 4.89 -0.01
C GLY A 1051 -26.18 4.46 -1.18
N ALA A 1052 -26.51 3.36 -1.87
CA ALA A 1052 -25.63 2.75 -2.89
C ALA A 1052 -25.43 3.65 -4.12
N ALA A 1053 -26.51 4.24 -4.67
CA ALA A 1053 -26.47 5.00 -5.93
C ALA A 1053 -25.56 6.25 -5.89
N TRP A 1054 -25.13 6.69 -4.71
CA TRP A 1054 -24.15 7.76 -4.58
C TRP A 1054 -22.72 7.29 -4.89
N ALA A 1055 -22.35 6.06 -4.50
CA ALA A 1055 -20.99 5.54 -4.64
C ALA A 1055 -20.59 5.38 -6.10
N ASP A 1056 -21.47 4.83 -6.95
CA ASP A 1056 -21.20 4.61 -8.38
C ASP A 1056 -21.01 5.94 -9.12
N MET A 1057 -21.80 6.97 -8.77
CA MET A 1057 -21.66 8.31 -9.35
C MET A 1057 -20.32 8.96 -8.95
N TRP A 1058 -19.76 8.65 -7.78
CA TRP A 1058 -18.42 9.07 -7.39
C TRP A 1058 -17.32 8.31 -8.15
N GLN A 1059 -17.48 7.01 -8.38
CA GLN A 1059 -16.51 6.22 -9.15
C GLN A 1059 -16.39 6.72 -10.61
N HIS A 1060 -17.50 7.12 -11.22
CA HIS A 1060 -17.51 7.67 -12.59
C HIS A 1060 -17.03 9.13 -12.72
N LEU A 1061 -16.62 9.79 -11.62
CA LEU A 1061 -15.97 11.10 -11.65
C LEU A 1061 -14.44 11.02 -11.52
N GLY A 1062 -13.90 9.87 -11.08
CA GLY A 1062 -12.55 9.80 -10.53
C GLY A 1062 -11.48 9.27 -11.49
N SER A 1063 -10.57 10.14 -11.93
CA SER A 1063 -9.13 9.95 -11.70
C SER A 1063 -8.30 11.15 -12.17
N PHE A 1064 -7.21 11.44 -11.46
CA PHE A 1064 -6.17 12.38 -11.90
C PHE A 1064 -5.31 11.81 -13.05
N THR A 1065 -5.86 11.79 -14.27
CA THR A 1065 -5.08 11.68 -15.51
C THR A 1065 -4.90 13.06 -16.13
N VAL A 1066 -3.76 13.70 -15.87
CA VAL A 1066 -3.38 14.97 -16.50
C VAL A 1066 -3.14 14.73 -17.99
N GLY A 1067 -4.13 15.03 -18.82
CA GLY A 1067 -4.07 14.86 -20.28
C GLY A 1067 -5.40 15.15 -20.97
N ASP A 1068 -6.49 14.52 -20.51
CA ASP A 1068 -7.79 14.55 -21.20
C ASP A 1068 -8.90 15.30 -20.44
N ASN A 1069 -9.79 15.94 -21.21
CA ASN A 1069 -10.92 16.70 -20.68
C ASN A 1069 -12.05 15.77 -20.23
N VAL A 1070 -12.01 15.31 -18.97
CA VAL A 1070 -13.11 14.56 -18.35
C VAL A 1070 -14.33 15.48 -18.18
N HIS A 1071 -15.22 15.48 -19.16
CA HIS A 1071 -16.54 16.10 -19.03
C HIS A 1071 -17.44 15.24 -18.12
N PRO A 1072 -17.85 15.71 -16.93
CA PRO A 1072 -18.80 14.97 -16.13
C PRO A 1072 -20.18 14.92 -16.81
N ALA A 1073 -20.86 13.79 -16.66
CA ALA A 1073 -22.26 13.58 -17.02
C ALA A 1073 -22.66 13.73 -18.50
N LYS A 1074 -22.01 12.97 -19.40
CA LYS A 1074 -22.69 12.47 -20.62
C LYS A 1074 -23.38 11.13 -20.38
N ASP A 1075 -22.70 10.17 -19.77
CA ASP A 1075 -23.20 8.78 -19.68
C ASP A 1075 -24.10 8.48 -18.48
N SER A 1076 -24.18 9.39 -17.50
CA SER A 1076 -25.05 9.27 -16.32
C SER A 1076 -26.45 9.88 -16.49
N GLY A 1077 -26.70 10.60 -17.59
CA GLY A 1077 -27.94 11.36 -17.83
C GLY A 1077 -28.18 12.54 -16.86
N LEU A 1078 -27.24 12.83 -15.96
CA LEU A 1078 -27.43 13.70 -14.79
C LEU A 1078 -26.76 15.06 -15.01
N VAL A 1079 -27.41 15.96 -15.77
CA VAL A 1079 -26.87 17.29 -16.09
C VAL A 1079 -26.75 18.15 -14.83
N LEU A 1080 -25.52 18.33 -14.33
CA LEU A 1080 -25.19 19.22 -13.21
C LEU A 1080 -24.77 20.61 -13.72
N GLU A 1081 -25.28 21.68 -13.11
CA GLU A 1081 -24.84 23.06 -13.40
C GLU A 1081 -23.44 23.28 -12.80
N ASN A 1082 -22.47 23.72 -13.62
CA ASN A 1082 -21.20 24.23 -13.10
C ASN A 1082 -21.45 25.59 -12.43
N LEU A 1083 -21.11 25.69 -11.15
CA LEU A 1083 -21.26 26.87 -10.30
C LEU A 1083 -20.07 27.86 -10.45
N VAL A 1084 -18.96 27.44 -11.05
CA VAL A 1084 -17.83 28.32 -11.39
C VAL A 1084 -18.24 29.21 -12.57
N ARG A 1085 -18.01 30.52 -12.42
CA ARG A 1085 -18.41 31.55 -13.41
C ARG A 1085 -17.26 32.49 -13.79
N LEU A 1086 -16.03 32.18 -13.40
CA LEU A 1086 -14.83 32.89 -13.82
C LEU A 1086 -14.48 32.45 -15.25
N GLU A 1087 -14.56 33.36 -16.22
CA GLU A 1087 -14.33 33.03 -17.64
C GLU A 1087 -12.88 32.59 -17.94
N ASP A 1088 -11.93 32.98 -17.09
CA ASP A 1088 -10.49 32.69 -17.18
C ASP A 1088 -10.04 31.44 -16.39
N SER A 1089 -10.96 30.60 -15.91
CA SER A 1089 -10.63 29.34 -15.20
C SER A 1089 -11.41 28.14 -15.72
N LYS A 1090 -10.70 27.02 -15.91
CA LYS A 1090 -11.27 25.71 -16.27
C LYS A 1090 -11.73 24.91 -15.04
N ALA A 1091 -11.51 25.40 -13.82
CA ALA A 1091 -11.97 24.75 -12.60
C ALA A 1091 -13.50 24.65 -12.59
N THR A 1092 -14.03 23.60 -11.97
CA THR A 1092 -15.49 23.36 -11.93
C THR A 1092 -15.97 23.04 -10.52
N ALA A 1093 -17.23 23.37 -10.24
CA ALA A 1093 -17.86 23.08 -8.97
C ALA A 1093 -19.33 22.73 -9.18
N TYR A 1094 -19.80 21.64 -8.58
CA TYR A 1094 -21.16 21.11 -8.80
C TYR A 1094 -21.93 21.00 -7.49
N ALA A 1095 -23.18 21.46 -7.50
CA ALA A 1095 -24.12 21.21 -6.40
C ALA A 1095 -24.58 19.75 -6.45
N MET A 1096 -24.09 18.93 -5.52
CA MET A 1096 -24.49 17.53 -5.42
C MET A 1096 -25.89 17.43 -4.77
N PRO A 1097 -26.71 16.41 -5.05
CA PRO A 1097 -28.12 16.39 -4.59
C PRO A 1097 -28.32 16.28 -3.07
N ASN A 1098 -27.30 15.80 -2.34
CA ASN A 1098 -27.20 15.86 -0.87
C ASN A 1098 -26.95 17.30 -0.33
N ARG A 1099 -26.80 18.29 -1.21
CA ARG A 1099 -26.45 19.71 -0.99
C ARG A 1099 -24.99 20.00 -0.60
N THR A 1100 -24.08 19.04 -0.69
CA THR A 1100 -22.63 19.36 -0.65
C THR A 1100 -22.19 19.90 -2.01
N VAL A 1101 -21.18 20.77 -2.05
CA VAL A 1101 -20.56 21.20 -3.31
C VAL A 1101 -19.28 20.38 -3.54
N PHE A 1102 -19.16 19.77 -4.71
CA PHE A 1102 -17.93 19.08 -5.13
C PHE A 1102 -17.16 19.96 -6.11
N CYS A 1103 -15.85 20.13 -5.89
CA CYS A 1103 -14.98 20.97 -6.70
C CYS A 1103 -13.90 20.12 -7.39
N GLN A 1104 -13.72 20.33 -8.69
CA GLN A 1104 -12.59 19.79 -9.46
C GLN A 1104 -11.68 20.96 -9.88
N PRO A 1105 -10.36 20.86 -9.66
CA PRO A 1105 -9.45 21.97 -9.92
C PRO A 1105 -9.04 22.05 -11.40
N GLU A 1106 -8.46 23.18 -11.81
CA GLU A 1106 -7.61 23.25 -13.00
C GLU A 1106 -6.13 23.19 -12.64
N LEU A 1107 -5.28 22.84 -13.61
CA LEU A 1107 -3.83 22.90 -13.50
C LEU A 1107 -3.34 24.34 -13.78
N LEU A 1108 -2.42 24.86 -12.96
CA LEU A 1108 -1.79 26.17 -13.16
C LEU A 1108 -0.54 26.11 -14.05
N CYS A 1109 0.24 25.04 -13.93
CA CYS A 1109 1.51 24.82 -14.62
C CYS A 1109 1.73 23.32 -14.87
N ASP A 1110 2.34 22.98 -16.00
CA ASP A 1110 2.69 21.62 -16.43
C ASP A 1110 3.92 21.04 -15.73
N LEU A 1111 4.70 21.86 -15.01
CA LEU A 1111 5.72 21.43 -14.06
C LEU A 1111 5.11 21.20 -12.68
N GLY A 1112 5.55 20.15 -11.99
CA GLY A 1112 5.36 20.01 -10.55
C GLY A 1112 6.27 20.97 -9.77
N CYS A 1113 5.82 21.48 -8.63
CA CYS A 1113 6.56 22.47 -7.85
C CYS A 1113 6.14 22.52 -6.37
N GLU A 1114 7.04 23.02 -5.53
CA GLU A 1114 6.88 23.17 -4.08
C GLU A 1114 7.57 24.45 -3.56
N THR A 1115 7.32 24.76 -2.29
CA THR A 1115 7.76 25.98 -1.59
C THR A 1115 7.41 27.27 -2.39
N PRO A 1116 6.12 27.54 -2.62
CA PRO A 1116 5.68 28.67 -3.43
C PRO A 1116 5.78 30.01 -2.68
N ARG A 1117 6.17 31.07 -3.40
CA ARG A 1117 6.24 32.45 -2.92
C ARG A 1117 5.55 33.41 -3.90
N ILE A 1118 4.84 34.37 -3.34
CA ILE A 1118 4.19 35.50 -4.04
C ILE A 1118 4.71 36.84 -3.49
N TYR A 1119 4.29 37.97 -4.07
CA TYR A 1119 4.46 39.29 -3.44
C TYR A 1119 3.50 39.45 -2.23
N TYR A 1120 3.91 38.85 -1.12
CA TYR A 1120 3.08 38.53 0.04
C TYR A 1120 2.46 39.78 0.70
N GLU A 1121 3.25 40.84 0.86
CA GLU A 1121 2.89 42.07 1.58
C GLU A 1121 1.73 42.83 0.92
N ARG A 1122 1.51 42.60 -0.39
CA ARG A 1122 0.47 43.25 -1.20
C ARG A 1122 -0.63 42.29 -1.64
N HIS A 1123 -0.30 41.01 -1.85
CA HIS A 1123 -1.18 40.01 -2.49
C HIS A 1123 -1.61 38.82 -1.61
N LEU A 1124 -1.17 38.72 -0.35
CA LEU A 1124 -1.75 37.76 0.61
C LEU A 1124 -3.27 37.98 0.71
N GLY A 1125 -4.04 36.91 0.50
CA GLY A 1125 -5.51 36.95 0.62
C GLY A 1125 -6.22 37.67 -0.54
N ARG A 1126 -5.48 38.05 -1.58
CA ARG A 1126 -5.92 38.96 -2.66
C ARG A 1126 -5.54 38.42 -4.05
N PRO A 1127 -6.23 38.86 -5.12
CA PRO A 1127 -5.87 38.47 -6.48
C PRO A 1127 -4.41 38.77 -6.81
N TYR A 1128 -3.76 37.84 -7.50
CA TYR A 1128 -2.35 37.89 -7.87
C TYR A 1128 -2.15 37.24 -9.25
N ARG A 1129 -0.99 37.47 -9.86
CA ARG A 1129 -0.62 36.95 -11.18
C ARG A 1129 0.63 36.07 -11.17
N TYR A 1130 1.59 36.32 -10.28
CA TYR A 1130 2.89 35.65 -10.29
C TYR A 1130 3.20 34.91 -9.01
N PHE A 1131 3.60 33.65 -9.12
CA PHE A 1131 4.32 32.94 -8.06
C PHE A 1131 5.66 32.40 -8.54
N TYR A 1132 6.56 32.22 -7.58
CA TYR A 1132 7.87 31.63 -7.74
C TYR A 1132 7.94 30.35 -6.90
N ALA A 1133 8.60 29.30 -7.37
CA ALA A 1133 8.69 28.02 -6.66
C ALA A 1133 9.96 27.23 -7.04
N ILE A 1134 10.26 26.15 -6.31
CA ILE A 1134 11.22 25.13 -6.77
C ILE A 1134 10.45 24.10 -7.60
N SER A 1135 10.99 23.68 -8.73
CA SER A 1135 10.45 22.56 -9.52
C SER A 1135 10.72 21.21 -8.83
N SER A 1136 9.72 20.34 -8.78
CA SER A 1136 9.93 18.89 -8.55
C SER A 1136 10.42 18.17 -9.81
N ASP A 1137 10.23 18.81 -10.96
CA ASP A 1137 10.50 18.27 -12.28
C ASP A 1137 11.86 18.82 -12.73
N VAL A 1138 12.90 17.99 -12.58
CA VAL A 1138 14.33 18.32 -12.69
C VAL A 1138 15.08 17.12 -13.29
N ASP A 1139 16.34 17.29 -13.72
CA ASP A 1139 17.11 16.23 -14.40
C ASP A 1139 18.63 16.27 -14.07
N ALA A 1140 19.47 15.56 -14.84
CA ALA A 1140 20.93 15.46 -14.64
C ALA A 1140 21.67 16.79 -14.91
N SER A 1141 21.24 17.51 -15.95
CA SER A 1141 21.74 18.81 -16.38
C SER A 1141 21.08 19.95 -15.61
N ASN A 1142 19.82 19.75 -15.19
CA ASN A 1142 19.02 20.71 -14.45
C ASN A 1142 18.66 20.14 -13.06
N PRO A 1143 19.63 19.94 -12.14
CA PRO A 1143 19.39 19.20 -10.91
C PRO A 1143 18.63 19.98 -9.84
N GLY A 1144 18.51 21.30 -10.00
CA GLY A 1144 17.69 22.17 -9.18
C GLY A 1144 17.19 23.35 -10.00
N THR A 1145 15.89 23.35 -10.32
CA THR A 1145 15.25 24.39 -11.14
C THR A 1145 14.34 25.26 -10.29
N LEU A 1146 14.50 26.57 -10.40
CA LEU A 1146 13.50 27.55 -9.96
C LEU A 1146 12.53 27.83 -11.10
N ILE A 1147 11.28 28.16 -10.75
CA ILE A 1147 10.26 28.55 -11.72
C ILE A 1147 9.59 29.87 -11.33
N LYS A 1148 9.18 30.65 -12.34
CA LYS A 1148 8.17 31.71 -12.25
C LYS A 1148 6.96 31.29 -13.07
N VAL A 1149 5.75 31.41 -12.52
CA VAL A 1149 4.49 31.05 -13.20
C VAL A 1149 3.56 32.25 -13.26
N ASP A 1150 3.02 32.51 -14.45
CA ASP A 1150 1.95 33.49 -14.69
C ASP A 1150 0.60 32.75 -14.65
N VAL A 1151 -0.15 32.88 -13.56
CA VAL A 1151 -1.40 32.11 -13.35
C VAL A 1151 -2.57 32.58 -14.22
N VAL A 1152 -2.41 33.69 -14.93
CA VAL A 1152 -3.39 34.27 -15.87
C VAL A 1152 -3.05 33.86 -17.30
N ALA A 1153 -1.79 34.03 -17.73
CA ALA A 1153 -1.34 33.61 -19.05
C ALA A 1153 -1.08 32.09 -19.17
N LYS A 1154 -1.08 31.37 -18.04
CA LYS A 1154 -0.76 29.92 -17.92
C LYS A 1154 0.60 29.56 -18.53
N CYS A 1155 1.57 30.48 -18.41
CA CYS A 1155 2.93 30.31 -18.92
C CYS A 1155 3.96 30.32 -17.78
N LYS A 1156 5.18 29.87 -18.08
CA LYS A 1156 6.26 29.67 -17.12
C LYS A 1156 7.60 30.18 -17.65
N LEU A 1157 8.46 30.65 -16.75
CA LEU A 1157 9.90 30.82 -16.96
C LEU A 1157 10.64 29.93 -15.96
N THR A 1158 11.84 29.47 -16.32
CA THR A 1158 12.65 28.53 -15.55
C THR A 1158 14.09 29.00 -15.46
N TRP A 1159 14.72 28.86 -14.30
CA TRP A 1159 16.15 29.08 -14.09
C TRP A 1159 16.78 27.81 -13.50
N CYS A 1160 17.91 27.39 -14.05
CA CYS A 1160 18.71 26.25 -13.57
C CYS A 1160 20.14 26.32 -14.12
N GLU A 1161 21.06 25.64 -13.44
CA GLU A 1161 22.48 25.54 -13.78
C GLU A 1161 22.97 24.13 -13.41
N GLU A 1162 23.91 23.58 -14.18
CA GLU A 1162 24.44 22.25 -13.88
C GLU A 1162 25.14 22.23 -12.51
N ASN A 1163 24.91 21.16 -11.76
CA ASN A 1163 25.43 20.95 -10.40
C ASN A 1163 24.90 21.90 -9.31
N VAL A 1164 23.99 22.85 -9.62
CA VAL A 1164 23.46 23.83 -8.64
C VAL A 1164 22.10 23.42 -8.08
N TYR A 1165 21.94 23.60 -6.77
CA TYR A 1165 20.74 23.24 -6.03
C TYR A 1165 20.22 24.45 -5.22
N PRO A 1166 19.34 25.29 -5.81
CA PRO A 1166 18.74 26.42 -5.11
C PRO A 1166 17.71 25.99 -4.05
N SER A 1167 17.54 26.83 -3.03
CA SER A 1167 16.49 26.73 -2.00
C SER A 1167 15.20 27.46 -2.41
N GLU A 1168 14.24 27.56 -1.48
CA GLU A 1168 12.98 28.30 -1.71
C GLU A 1168 13.27 29.73 -2.21
N PRO A 1169 12.62 30.17 -3.31
CA PRO A 1169 12.76 31.53 -3.83
C PRO A 1169 11.99 32.54 -2.97
N ILE A 1170 12.69 33.56 -2.46
CA ILE A 1170 12.11 34.70 -1.76
C ILE A 1170 12.06 35.92 -2.69
N PHE A 1171 10.86 36.30 -3.13
CA PHE A 1171 10.63 37.58 -3.81
C PHE A 1171 10.82 38.74 -2.84
N VAL A 1172 11.54 39.78 -3.28
CA VAL A 1172 11.73 41.05 -2.58
C VAL A 1172 11.38 42.19 -3.56
N PRO A 1173 10.35 43.00 -3.28
CA PRO A 1173 9.92 44.07 -4.18
C PRO A 1173 10.97 45.19 -4.29
N ALA A 1174 10.98 45.87 -5.43
CA ALA A 1174 11.67 47.15 -5.58
C ALA A 1174 11.09 48.22 -4.62
N PRO A 1175 11.81 49.31 -4.29
CA PRO A 1175 11.35 50.32 -3.33
C PRO A 1175 10.08 51.08 -3.73
N ASP A 1176 9.73 51.11 -5.01
CA ASP A 1176 8.46 51.61 -5.57
C ASP A 1176 8.07 50.72 -6.77
N PRO A 1177 7.40 49.58 -6.55
CA PRO A 1177 7.25 48.53 -7.56
C PRO A 1177 6.11 48.84 -8.54
N GLN A 1178 6.47 48.99 -9.82
CA GLN A 1178 5.59 49.39 -10.92
C GLN A 1178 4.74 48.22 -11.47
N SER A 1179 5.13 46.97 -11.18
CA SER A 1179 4.32 45.76 -11.40
C SER A 1179 4.47 44.78 -10.24
N GLU A 1180 3.60 43.76 -10.20
CA GLU A 1180 3.60 42.72 -9.15
C GLU A 1180 4.94 41.95 -9.06
N ASP A 1181 5.63 41.83 -10.19
CA ASP A 1181 6.93 41.19 -10.38
C ASP A 1181 8.10 42.17 -10.49
N ASP A 1182 7.94 43.42 -10.03
CA ASP A 1182 9.00 44.44 -10.07
C ASP A 1182 9.85 44.40 -8.78
N GLY A 1183 11.02 43.77 -8.89
CA GLY A 1183 11.89 43.45 -7.76
C GLY A 1183 12.89 42.35 -8.10
N VAL A 1184 13.36 41.63 -7.09
CA VAL A 1184 14.29 40.49 -7.25
C VAL A 1184 13.73 39.22 -6.62
N VAL A 1185 14.24 38.07 -7.08
CA VAL A 1185 14.05 36.78 -6.41
C VAL A 1185 15.40 36.31 -5.86
N LEU A 1186 15.43 36.05 -4.56
CA LEU A 1186 16.60 35.55 -3.82
C LEU A 1186 16.47 34.05 -3.57
N ALA A 1187 17.54 33.29 -3.83
CA ALA A 1187 17.61 31.87 -3.46
C ALA A 1187 19.01 31.51 -2.97
N ALA A 1188 19.11 30.85 -1.81
CA ALA A 1188 20.39 30.32 -1.35
C ALA A 1188 20.75 29.08 -2.19
N MET A 1189 22.02 28.96 -2.58
CA MET A 1189 22.54 27.90 -3.44
C MET A 1189 23.57 27.03 -2.73
N VAL A 1190 23.59 25.75 -3.06
CA VAL A 1190 24.68 24.81 -2.77
C VAL A 1190 24.99 23.97 -4.03
N TRP A 1191 26.22 23.48 -4.15
CA TRP A 1191 26.68 22.71 -5.31
C TRP A 1191 26.80 21.21 -4.97
N GLY A 1192 26.55 20.33 -5.93
CA GLY A 1192 26.77 18.88 -5.79
C GLY A 1192 28.22 18.45 -6.06
N ARG A 1193 28.44 17.15 -6.32
CA ARG A 1193 29.68 16.57 -6.89
C ARG A 1193 30.96 17.02 -6.16
N ALA A 1194 31.01 16.75 -4.85
CA ALA A 1194 32.13 17.06 -3.95
C ALA A 1194 32.41 18.56 -3.66
N GLU A 1195 31.67 19.50 -4.24
CA GLU A 1195 31.72 20.94 -3.89
C GLU A 1195 30.98 21.25 -2.57
N GLU A 1196 31.15 20.41 -1.54
CA GLU A 1196 30.27 20.41 -0.36
C GLU A 1196 30.40 21.66 0.51
N ASN A 1197 31.54 22.34 0.43
CA ASN A 1197 31.86 23.58 1.15
C ASN A 1197 31.65 24.85 0.31
N ARG A 1198 30.94 24.76 -0.83
CA ARG A 1198 30.52 25.91 -1.64
C ARG A 1198 29.07 26.24 -1.35
N ALA A 1199 28.83 27.47 -0.90
CA ALA A 1199 27.51 28.03 -0.67
C ALA A 1199 27.36 29.37 -1.39
N GLY A 1200 26.14 29.83 -1.62
CA GLY A 1200 25.92 31.09 -2.33
C GLY A 1200 24.52 31.67 -2.17
N LEU A 1201 24.36 32.88 -2.70
CA LEU A 1201 23.08 33.57 -2.84
C LEU A 1201 22.90 34.02 -4.29
N LEU A 1202 21.82 33.57 -4.92
CA LEU A 1202 21.39 33.98 -6.26
C LEU A 1202 20.51 35.22 -6.16
N VAL A 1203 20.67 36.15 -7.11
CA VAL A 1203 19.79 37.32 -7.29
C VAL A 1203 19.28 37.33 -8.74
N LEU A 1204 18.04 36.87 -8.93
CA LEU A 1204 17.34 36.96 -10.21
C LEU A 1204 16.53 38.25 -10.29
N ASP A 1205 16.43 38.82 -11.49
CA ASP A 1205 15.40 39.79 -11.83
C ASP A 1205 14.02 39.09 -11.76
N ALA A 1206 13.10 39.60 -10.94
CA ALA A 1206 11.82 38.93 -10.73
C ALA A 1206 10.90 38.97 -11.97
N LYS A 1207 11.17 39.87 -12.92
CA LYS A 1207 10.34 40.15 -14.10
C LYS A 1207 10.74 39.27 -15.28
N THR A 1208 12.00 39.31 -15.68
CA THR A 1208 12.59 38.52 -16.77
C THR A 1208 13.02 37.12 -16.34
N PHE A 1209 13.18 36.90 -15.03
CA PHE A 1209 13.74 35.67 -14.45
C PHE A 1209 15.18 35.35 -14.90
N THR A 1210 15.90 36.37 -15.39
CA THR A 1210 17.34 36.30 -15.70
C THR A 1210 18.17 36.66 -14.47
N GLU A 1211 19.37 36.12 -14.37
CA GLU A 1211 20.30 36.47 -13.29
C GLU A 1211 20.78 37.92 -13.40
N LEU A 1212 20.71 38.67 -12.30
CA LEU A 1212 21.36 39.97 -12.15
C LEU A 1212 22.76 39.79 -11.56
N GLY A 1213 22.91 38.87 -10.61
CA GLY A 1213 24.18 38.43 -10.07
C GLY A 1213 24.03 37.36 -9.00
N ARG A 1214 25.16 36.96 -8.44
CA ARG A 1214 25.27 36.01 -7.32
C ARG A 1214 26.38 36.42 -6.36
N CYS A 1215 26.37 35.84 -5.18
CA CYS A 1215 27.52 35.86 -4.27
C CYS A 1215 27.86 34.44 -3.83
N GLU A 1216 29.14 34.10 -3.78
CA GLU A 1216 29.62 32.76 -3.45
C GLU A 1216 30.61 32.78 -2.27
N PHE A 1217 30.53 31.73 -1.44
CA PHE A 1217 31.26 31.57 -0.19
C PHE A 1217 31.95 30.21 -0.17
N VAL A 1218 33.22 30.20 0.23
CA VAL A 1218 33.95 28.97 0.59
C VAL A 1218 33.91 28.83 2.10
N THR A 1219 33.30 27.76 2.60
CA THR A 1219 33.08 27.51 4.03
C THR A 1219 34.13 26.56 4.61
N PRO A 1220 34.34 26.54 5.94
CA PRO A 1220 35.33 25.66 6.57
C PRO A 1220 34.93 24.17 6.60
N GLY A 1221 33.67 23.85 6.27
CA GLY A 1221 33.14 22.49 6.20
C GLY A 1221 31.84 22.43 5.39
N PRO A 1222 31.22 21.23 5.25
CA PRO A 1222 30.04 21.03 4.39
C PRO A 1222 28.84 21.91 4.75
N VAL A 1223 28.13 22.41 3.73
CA VAL A 1223 26.92 23.23 3.87
C VAL A 1223 25.68 22.44 3.44
N PRO A 1224 24.75 22.16 4.38
CA PRO A 1224 23.45 21.59 4.06
C PRO A 1224 22.53 22.53 3.28
N LYS A 1225 21.54 21.95 2.58
CA LYS A 1225 20.49 22.69 1.87
C LYS A 1225 19.35 23.10 2.82
N CYS A 1226 19.15 24.41 3.00
CA CYS A 1226 18.05 24.97 3.80
C CYS A 1226 16.67 24.83 3.14
N LEU A 1227 15.59 24.89 3.95
CA LEU A 1227 14.19 24.69 3.53
C LEU A 1227 13.43 25.99 3.35
N HIS A 1228 13.14 26.72 4.43
CA HIS A 1228 12.30 27.93 4.41
C HIS A 1228 12.99 29.14 5.04
N GLY A 1229 12.41 30.33 4.83
CA GLY A 1229 12.97 31.55 5.41
C GLY A 1229 12.19 32.83 5.14
N TRP A 1230 12.81 33.93 5.56
CA TRP A 1230 12.25 35.28 5.50
C TRP A 1230 13.34 36.29 5.12
N PHE A 1231 13.00 37.29 4.30
CA PHE A 1231 13.87 38.44 4.07
C PHE A 1231 13.45 39.59 4.97
N GLN A 1232 14.36 40.03 5.84
CA GLN A 1232 14.20 41.20 6.68
C GLN A 1232 14.93 42.38 6.01
N PRO A 1233 14.23 43.40 5.47
CA PRO A 1233 14.88 44.61 4.99
C PRO A 1233 15.62 45.33 6.12
N SER A 1234 16.73 45.99 5.81
CA SER A 1234 17.38 46.90 6.75
C SER A 1234 16.43 48.04 7.13
N ALA A 1235 16.42 48.44 8.40
CA ALA A 1235 15.68 49.61 8.86
C ALA A 1235 16.15 50.88 8.12
N LYS A 1236 15.20 51.77 7.79
CA LYS A 1236 15.44 53.07 7.12
C LYS A 1236 15.51 54.21 8.13
#